data_AF-A0A7M7NWR9-F1
#
_entry.id   AF-A0A7M7NWR9-F1
#
_cell.length_a   1.000
_cell.length_b   1.000
_cell.length_c   1.000
_cell.angle_alpha   90.00
_cell.angle_beta   90.00
_cell.angle_gamma   90.00
#
_symmetry.space_group_name_H-M   'P 1'
#
loop_
_entity.id
_entity.type
_entity.pdbx_description
1 polymer ?
#
loop_
_entity_poly.entity_id
_entity_poly.type
_entity_poly.pdbx_seq_one_letter_code
_entity_poly.pdbx_strand_id
1 'polypeptide(L)'
;MAVVTRVDQNGVPLKQVQEESALGLQNLIQSLHQNGNLTPTSLSRSPSPEPVMPFMRLSEKIANRIASKDRWFSLEFFPPRTASGAVNLVGRFDRMFHGGPLFCDITWHSAGNPGGRKETSSMEIARTMLNYCGLDTMLHMCCVSQSAEVITRHLEWAKECGIRNILALRGDVPGHTDEWEPTPGGFNYATDLVKHIRKVFGDDFVIAVAGYPSGHPDAVSYEDDLKCLKEKVDAGADFIITQLFFEAKTFLKFVRDCRAIGITVPIIPGVMPIQGYHSLRSLVKLSKLDVPQEIMDVIEPIKENDAAIRNYGVHQAVTMCKELFESGEVFGIHIYTLNREVATIEILSSLGLWCGEPKRPLPWKTTANLKRKQEDVRPIFWASRPKSYVYRTQEWDEFPNGRWGDSSSPAFGELKDYHLFYLASKSNQKQLQTMWGEEITCVEDVSEIFTCYLSGEPNRYGNKVTRFPWNDDEVSSETMRVSSQLVSMNKRGVLTINSQPNVNGEPSSDPVVGWGAPNGYVYQKAYLEFFCSRENVAALLHILQDYPLVNYHVVNAKGTETITNTDRLKPNAVTWGVFPGAEVKQPTVVDPISFMSWKDEAFGLWLESWRTLYKEGSPSWHVIQFIHDTYFLVNLVDNDYVKGNVLFEIIERMLERCGNSKGDCRVGDIEDECIATKRLKVSEEEMSLSND
;
A
#
# COMPACT_ATOMS: atom_id res chain seq x y z
N MET A 1 48.78 -1.32 -34.95
CA MET A 1 47.54 -1.32 -34.14
C MET A 1 47.22 0.12 -33.81
N ALA A 2 46.35 0.76 -34.59
CA ALA A 2 45.92 2.15 -34.37
C ALA A 2 44.53 2.13 -33.74
N VAL A 3 44.38 2.78 -32.59
CA VAL A 3 43.12 2.96 -31.88
C VAL A 3 42.32 4.04 -32.60
N VAL A 4 41.15 3.68 -33.14
CA VAL A 4 40.23 4.63 -33.79
C VAL A 4 39.29 5.20 -32.74
N THR A 5 39.39 6.49 -32.46
CA THR A 5 38.49 7.24 -31.58
C THR A 5 37.28 7.72 -32.39
N ARG A 6 36.05 7.39 -31.97
CA ARG A 6 34.81 7.86 -32.64
C ARG A 6 34.42 9.24 -32.09
N VAL A 7 34.24 10.19 -33.01
CA VAL A 7 33.75 11.57 -32.79
C VAL A 7 32.36 11.71 -33.39
N ASP A 8 31.58 12.67 -32.89
CA ASP A 8 30.27 13.01 -33.45
C ASP A 8 30.35 13.82 -34.76
N GLN A 9 29.20 14.22 -35.30
CA GLN A 9 29.06 14.94 -36.57
C GLN A 9 29.74 16.34 -36.56
N ASN A 10 30.14 16.82 -35.37
CA ASN A 10 30.81 18.10 -35.16
C ASN A 10 32.26 17.94 -34.67
N GLY A 11 32.79 16.72 -34.62
CA GLY A 11 34.18 16.44 -34.25
C GLY A 11 34.46 16.37 -32.75
N VAL A 12 33.43 16.23 -31.89
CA VAL A 12 33.59 16.15 -30.44
C VAL A 12 33.77 14.69 -29.99
N PRO A 13 34.77 14.37 -29.14
CA PRO A 13 34.93 13.03 -28.58
C PRO A 13 33.71 12.63 -27.73
N LEU A 14 33.10 11.46 -28.00
CA LEU A 14 31.89 10.99 -27.30
C LEU A 14 31.98 10.93 -25.76
N LYS A 15 33.20 10.86 -25.20
CA LYS A 15 33.43 10.93 -23.76
C LYS A 15 33.14 12.32 -23.17
N GLN A 16 33.36 13.40 -23.93
CA GLN A 16 33.15 14.77 -23.48
C GLN A 16 31.65 15.13 -23.41
N VAL A 17 30.83 14.57 -24.31
CA VAL A 17 29.37 14.78 -24.32
C VAL A 17 28.68 14.14 -23.10
N GLN A 18 29.21 13.01 -22.60
CA GLN A 18 28.70 12.37 -21.38
C GLN A 18 29.03 13.18 -20.12
N GLU A 19 30.24 13.77 -20.05
CA GLU A 19 30.67 14.60 -18.91
C GLU A 19 29.95 15.96 -18.88
N GLU A 20 29.69 16.58 -20.03
CA GLU A 20 28.91 17.84 -20.12
C GLU A 20 27.43 17.65 -19.75
N SER A 21 26.82 16.49 -20.08
CA SER A 21 25.45 16.17 -19.66
C SER A 21 25.31 15.96 -18.14
N ALA A 22 26.35 15.40 -17.51
CA ALA A 22 26.39 15.17 -16.06
C ALA A 22 26.60 16.48 -15.29
N LEU A 23 27.45 17.38 -15.79
CA LEU A 23 27.60 18.74 -15.25
C LEU A 23 26.34 19.59 -15.46
N GLY A 24 25.64 19.43 -16.59
CA GLY A 24 24.36 20.09 -16.85
C GLY A 24 23.28 19.69 -15.85
N LEU A 25 23.23 18.41 -15.47
CA LEU A 25 22.30 17.90 -14.44
C LEU A 25 22.65 18.41 -13.04
N GLN A 26 23.94 18.44 -12.67
CA GLN A 26 24.37 18.98 -11.37
C GLN A 26 24.10 20.48 -11.24
N ASN A 27 24.33 21.27 -12.29
CA ASN A 27 24.05 22.70 -12.30
C ASN A 27 22.54 22.99 -12.27
N LEU A 28 21.69 22.13 -12.85
CA LEU A 28 20.23 22.23 -12.75
C LEU A 28 19.75 21.94 -11.32
N ILE A 29 20.30 20.93 -10.66
CA ILE A 29 20.01 20.60 -9.25
C ILE A 29 20.45 21.73 -8.31
N GLN A 30 21.58 22.40 -8.60
CA GLN A 30 22.08 23.51 -7.79
C GLN A 30 21.29 24.82 -8.03
N SER A 31 20.80 25.05 -9.26
CA SER A 31 19.90 26.15 -9.61
C SER A 31 18.52 26.04 -8.94
N LEU A 32 17.99 24.82 -8.84
CA LEU A 32 16.72 24.54 -8.16
C LEU A 32 16.79 24.76 -6.64
N HIS A 33 17.97 24.61 -6.03
CA HIS A 33 18.17 24.92 -4.61
C HIS A 33 18.38 26.42 -4.32
N GLN A 34 18.79 27.23 -5.30
CA GLN A 34 19.11 28.66 -5.08
C GLN A 34 17.94 29.62 -5.38
N ASN A 35 16.92 29.21 -6.12
CA ASN A 35 15.79 30.09 -6.50
C ASN A 35 14.53 29.96 -5.62
N GLY A 36 14.64 29.38 -4.42
CA GLY A 36 13.55 29.21 -3.46
C GLY A 36 13.12 30.47 -2.68
N ASN A 37 13.35 31.68 -3.21
CA ASN A 37 12.91 32.93 -2.58
C ASN A 37 12.09 33.77 -3.56
N LEU A 38 10.82 33.40 -3.74
CA LEU A 38 9.80 34.29 -4.25
C LEU A 38 8.70 34.42 -3.19
N THR A 39 8.63 35.61 -2.59
CA THR A 39 7.60 36.03 -1.65
C THR A 39 6.21 35.89 -2.28
N PRO A 40 5.24 35.22 -1.63
CA PRO A 40 3.87 35.21 -2.13
C PRO A 40 3.19 36.54 -1.78
N THR A 41 2.91 37.34 -2.80
CA THR A 41 2.01 38.49 -2.69
C THR A 41 0.63 38.01 -2.26
N SER A 42 0.16 38.61 -1.16
CA SER A 42 -1.09 38.33 -0.47
C SER A 42 -2.34 38.54 -1.33
N LEU A 43 -3.14 37.49 -1.49
CA LEU A 43 -4.59 37.59 -1.57
C LEU A 43 -5.17 36.58 -0.58
N SER A 44 -5.35 37.03 0.66
CA SER A 44 -5.99 36.27 1.71
C SER A 44 -7.49 36.14 1.42
N ARG A 45 -7.90 35.00 0.88
CA ARG A 45 -9.20 34.42 1.25
C ARG A 45 -8.91 33.32 2.24
N SER A 46 -9.25 33.56 3.50
CA SER A 46 -9.38 32.54 4.53
C SER A 46 -10.18 31.36 3.96
N PRO A 47 -9.61 30.13 3.89
CA PRO A 47 -10.41 28.98 3.56
C PRO A 47 -11.35 28.74 4.74
N SER A 48 -12.65 28.92 4.49
CA SER A 48 -13.70 28.38 5.35
C SER A 48 -13.42 26.90 5.62
N PRO A 49 -13.76 26.37 6.80
CA PRO A 49 -13.48 24.99 7.15
C PRO A 49 -14.08 24.06 6.08
N GLU A 50 -13.25 23.25 5.42
CA GLU A 50 -13.77 22.17 4.60
C GLU A 50 -14.46 21.19 5.55
N PRO A 51 -15.79 21.01 5.44
CA PRO A 51 -16.47 19.94 6.16
C PRO A 51 -15.84 18.61 5.73
N VAL A 52 -16.00 17.56 6.54
CA VAL A 52 -15.77 16.18 6.08
C VAL A 52 -16.48 16.04 4.74
N MET A 53 -15.72 15.99 3.63
CA MET A 53 -16.28 16.11 2.29
C MET A 53 -17.38 15.05 2.15
N PRO A 54 -18.61 15.43 1.73
CA PRO A 54 -19.69 14.48 1.52
C PRO A 54 -19.23 13.41 0.52
N PHE A 55 -19.88 12.24 0.57
CA PHE A 55 -19.52 11.14 -0.33
C PHE A 55 -19.60 11.67 -1.76
N MET A 56 -18.54 11.43 -2.53
CA MET A 56 -18.43 11.90 -3.88
C MET A 56 -18.16 10.71 -4.78
N ARG A 57 -19.08 10.47 -5.71
CA ARG A 57 -18.91 9.46 -6.77
C ARG A 57 -17.73 9.87 -7.64
N LEU A 58 -17.10 8.90 -8.30
CA LEU A 58 -15.96 9.19 -9.18
C LEU A 58 -16.32 10.21 -10.27
N SER A 59 -17.53 10.13 -10.85
CA SER A 59 -18.02 11.10 -11.83
C SER A 59 -18.08 12.53 -11.27
N GLU A 60 -18.52 12.71 -10.03
CA GLU A 60 -18.54 14.00 -9.33
C GLU A 60 -17.13 14.49 -9.01
N LYS A 61 -16.21 13.59 -8.60
CA LYS A 61 -14.79 13.93 -8.38
C LYS A 61 -14.16 14.46 -9.67
N ILE A 62 -14.41 13.78 -10.80
CA ILE A 62 -13.94 14.19 -12.13
C ILE A 62 -14.53 15.56 -12.50
N ALA A 63 -15.85 15.73 -12.36
CA ALA A 63 -16.52 16.99 -12.68
C ALA A 63 -15.97 18.15 -11.84
N ASN A 64 -15.74 17.95 -10.54
CA ASN A 64 -15.20 18.98 -9.66
C ASN A 64 -13.77 19.37 -10.03
N ARG A 65 -12.90 18.40 -10.35
CA ARG A 65 -11.53 18.67 -10.82
C ARG A 65 -11.51 19.43 -12.14
N ILE A 66 -12.39 19.07 -13.07
CA ILE A 66 -12.54 19.79 -14.35
C ILE A 66 -13.02 21.23 -14.09
N ALA A 67 -14.02 21.42 -13.21
CA ALA A 67 -14.54 22.73 -12.88
C ALA A 67 -13.51 23.63 -12.17
N SER A 68 -12.69 23.07 -11.27
CA SER A 68 -11.59 23.78 -10.60
C SER A 68 -10.35 23.95 -11.49
N LYS A 69 -10.31 23.28 -12.65
CA LYS A 69 -9.14 23.18 -13.55
C LYS A 69 -7.92 22.53 -12.88
N ASP A 70 -8.16 21.74 -11.84
CA ASP A 70 -7.11 20.95 -11.20
C ASP A 70 -6.70 19.82 -12.14
N ARG A 71 -5.39 19.70 -12.39
CA ARG A 71 -4.86 18.58 -13.14
C ARG A 71 -4.81 17.32 -12.28
N TRP A 72 -5.11 16.17 -12.87
CA TRP A 72 -5.11 14.87 -12.18
C TRP A 72 -4.70 13.74 -13.11
N PHE A 73 -4.49 12.55 -12.55
CA PHE A 73 -4.18 11.35 -13.31
C PHE A 73 -4.86 10.10 -12.74
N SER A 74 -4.95 9.07 -13.57
CA SER A 74 -5.37 7.72 -13.20
C SER A 74 -4.43 6.67 -13.77
N LEU A 75 -4.46 5.45 -13.24
CA LEU A 75 -3.49 4.39 -13.54
C LEU A 75 -4.17 3.05 -13.87
N GLU A 76 -3.79 2.44 -14.99
CA GLU A 76 -4.26 1.10 -15.37
C GLU A 76 -3.24 0.00 -15.08
N PHE A 77 -3.76 -1.09 -14.50
CA PHE A 77 -3.02 -2.32 -14.23
C PHE A 77 -3.77 -3.53 -14.79
N PHE A 78 -3.05 -4.63 -14.96
CA PHE A 78 -3.64 -5.91 -15.34
C PHE A 78 -3.40 -6.98 -14.27
N PRO A 79 -4.33 -7.94 -14.09
CA PRO A 79 -4.15 -9.02 -13.15
C PRO A 79 -2.92 -9.87 -13.52
N PRO A 80 -2.04 -10.20 -12.55
CA PRO A 80 -0.86 -11.01 -12.82
C PRO A 80 -1.24 -12.47 -13.06
N ARG A 81 -0.36 -13.24 -13.70
CA ARG A 81 -0.60 -14.67 -13.99
C ARG A 81 -0.15 -15.61 -12.88
N THR A 82 0.55 -15.11 -11.86
CA THR A 82 1.14 -15.91 -10.77
C THR A 82 0.88 -15.28 -9.40
N ALA A 83 0.88 -16.11 -8.36
CA ALA A 83 0.81 -15.72 -6.95
C ALA A 83 1.83 -14.65 -6.57
N SER A 84 3.10 -14.89 -6.90
CA SER A 84 4.20 -13.96 -6.66
C SER A 84 4.02 -12.64 -7.40
N GLY A 85 3.43 -12.70 -8.61
CA GLY A 85 3.03 -11.52 -9.36
C GLY A 85 1.96 -10.70 -8.65
N ALA A 86 0.99 -11.34 -7.97
CA ALA A 86 -0.05 -10.69 -7.18
C ALA A 86 0.54 -9.95 -5.98
N VAL A 87 1.41 -10.60 -5.20
CA VAL A 87 2.13 -9.98 -4.08
C VAL A 87 2.94 -8.76 -4.56
N ASN A 88 3.70 -8.90 -5.65
CA ASN A 88 4.50 -7.81 -6.23
C ASN A 88 3.63 -6.63 -6.70
N LEU A 89 2.45 -6.93 -7.26
CA LEU A 89 1.51 -5.91 -7.72
C LEU A 89 0.87 -5.15 -6.54
N VAL A 90 0.53 -5.85 -5.45
CA VAL A 90 0.06 -5.19 -4.22
C VAL A 90 1.12 -4.25 -3.64
N GLY A 91 2.38 -4.69 -3.58
CA GLY A 91 3.48 -3.81 -3.15
C GLY A 91 3.65 -2.58 -4.05
N ARG A 92 3.34 -2.71 -5.35
CA ARG A 92 3.31 -1.58 -6.29
C ARG A 92 2.14 -0.64 -6.02
N PHE A 93 0.95 -1.14 -5.70
CA PHE A 93 -0.18 -0.29 -5.32
C PHE A 93 0.15 0.57 -4.10
N ASP A 94 0.83 0.00 -3.10
CA ASP A 94 1.25 0.76 -1.92
C ASP A 94 2.22 1.88 -2.28
N ARG A 95 3.19 1.64 -3.18
CA ARG A 95 4.09 2.69 -3.68
C ARG A 95 3.36 3.74 -4.53
N MET A 96 2.45 3.31 -5.39
CA MET A 96 1.74 4.19 -6.32
C MET A 96 0.63 5.02 -5.66
N PHE A 97 0.15 4.60 -4.49
CA PHE A 97 -0.74 5.39 -3.63
C PHE A 97 -0.15 6.76 -3.29
N HIS A 98 1.17 6.86 -3.06
CA HIS A 98 1.82 8.11 -2.71
C HIS A 98 1.65 9.20 -3.77
N GLY A 99 1.64 8.82 -5.06
CA GLY A 99 1.46 9.77 -6.15
C GLY A 99 0.12 10.51 -6.15
N GLY A 100 -0.88 10.01 -5.43
CA GLY A 100 -2.21 10.61 -5.35
C GLY A 100 -3.07 10.46 -6.63
N PRO A 101 -3.17 9.25 -7.24
CA PRO A 101 -4.06 9.05 -8.38
C PRO A 101 -5.52 9.34 -7.99
N LEU A 102 -6.31 9.87 -8.93
CA LEU A 102 -7.75 10.09 -8.72
C LEU A 102 -8.51 8.76 -8.63
N PHE A 103 -8.12 7.80 -9.47
CA PHE A 103 -8.56 6.41 -9.45
C PHE A 103 -7.52 5.52 -10.14
N CYS A 104 -7.63 4.22 -9.90
CA CYS A 104 -6.89 3.18 -10.60
C CYS A 104 -7.87 2.15 -11.17
N ASP A 105 -7.51 1.45 -12.24
CA ASP A 105 -8.33 0.38 -12.79
C ASP A 105 -7.59 -0.92 -13.05
N ILE A 106 -8.38 -2.00 -13.06
CA ILE A 106 -7.93 -3.38 -13.28
C ILE A 106 -8.61 -3.94 -14.52
N THR A 107 -7.80 -4.38 -15.48
CA THR A 107 -8.29 -4.96 -16.73
C THR A 107 -9.01 -6.31 -16.52
N TRP A 108 -9.85 -6.66 -17.49
CA TRP A 108 -10.68 -7.87 -17.47
C TRP A 108 -10.51 -8.67 -18.75
N HIS A 109 -10.05 -9.91 -18.61
CA HIS A 109 -9.91 -10.81 -19.75
C HIS A 109 -10.44 -12.21 -19.39
N SER A 110 -11.37 -12.72 -20.19
CA SER A 110 -12.11 -13.97 -19.94
C SER A 110 -11.21 -15.18 -19.69
N ALA A 111 -10.11 -15.31 -20.44
CA ALA A 111 -9.13 -16.39 -20.27
C ALA A 111 -8.49 -16.46 -18.86
N GLY A 112 -8.54 -15.38 -18.07
CA GLY A 112 -7.97 -15.32 -16.72
C GLY A 112 -8.90 -15.77 -15.60
N ASN A 113 -10.14 -16.21 -15.91
CA ASN A 113 -11.22 -16.36 -14.92
C ASN A 113 -11.37 -15.10 -14.04
N PRO A 114 -11.61 -13.93 -14.65
CA PRO A 114 -11.46 -12.62 -14.02
C PRO A 114 -12.48 -12.36 -12.88
N GLY A 115 -13.63 -13.02 -12.93
CA GLY A 115 -14.65 -13.00 -11.88
C GLY A 115 -14.59 -14.19 -10.91
N GLY A 116 -13.45 -14.89 -10.83
CA GLY A 116 -13.20 -15.95 -9.85
C GLY A 116 -12.57 -15.42 -8.55
N ARG A 117 -12.32 -16.31 -7.59
CA ARG A 117 -11.71 -15.99 -6.27
C ARG A 117 -10.21 -16.26 -6.17
N LYS A 118 -9.54 -16.49 -7.30
CA LYS A 118 -8.08 -16.66 -7.31
C LYS A 118 -7.41 -15.32 -7.07
N GLU A 119 -6.28 -15.30 -6.37
CA GLU A 119 -5.45 -14.10 -6.15
C GLU A 119 -4.99 -13.42 -7.46
N THR A 120 -5.01 -14.15 -8.58
CA THR A 120 -4.69 -13.67 -9.92
C THR A 120 -5.90 -13.18 -10.71
N SER A 121 -7.10 -13.18 -10.13
CA SER A 121 -8.32 -12.72 -10.81
C SER A 121 -8.44 -11.20 -10.79
N SER A 122 -9.10 -10.61 -11.79
CA SER A 122 -9.38 -9.18 -11.82
C SER A 122 -10.17 -8.72 -10.60
N MET A 123 -11.19 -9.49 -10.18
CA MET A 123 -12.03 -9.15 -9.04
C MET A 123 -11.23 -9.11 -7.73
N GLU A 124 -10.43 -10.14 -7.42
CA GLU A 124 -9.67 -10.15 -6.15
C GLU A 124 -8.57 -9.07 -6.13
N ILE A 125 -7.92 -8.79 -7.27
CA ILE A 125 -6.96 -7.70 -7.36
C ILE A 125 -7.64 -6.34 -7.16
N ALA A 126 -8.80 -6.11 -7.78
CA ALA A 126 -9.57 -4.86 -7.63
C ALA A 126 -10.10 -4.69 -6.19
N ARG A 127 -10.65 -5.76 -5.60
CA ARG A 127 -11.04 -5.80 -4.18
C ARG A 127 -9.87 -5.44 -3.28
N THR A 128 -8.69 -6.00 -3.57
CA THR A 128 -7.48 -5.76 -2.78
C THR A 128 -7.00 -4.32 -2.86
N MET A 129 -6.95 -3.78 -4.09
CA MET A 129 -6.62 -2.39 -4.35
C MET A 129 -7.53 -1.41 -3.58
N LEU A 130 -8.84 -1.68 -3.58
CA LEU A 130 -9.83 -0.85 -2.88
C LEU A 130 -9.71 -0.93 -1.36
N ASN A 131 -9.73 -2.14 -0.81
CA ASN A 131 -9.90 -2.37 0.62
C ASN A 131 -8.58 -2.28 1.40
N TYR A 132 -7.48 -2.74 0.81
CA TYR A 132 -6.19 -2.87 1.51
C TYR A 132 -5.15 -1.85 1.05
N CYS A 133 -5.29 -1.30 -0.16
CA CYS A 133 -4.37 -0.28 -0.69
C CYS A 133 -4.98 1.14 -0.73
N GLY A 134 -6.25 1.32 -0.35
CA GLY A 134 -6.88 2.63 -0.19
C GLY A 134 -7.00 3.44 -1.49
N LEU A 135 -6.98 2.77 -2.64
CA LEU A 135 -7.11 3.40 -3.96
C LEU A 135 -8.57 3.32 -4.42
N ASP A 136 -9.11 4.40 -4.99
CA ASP A 136 -10.42 4.36 -5.65
C ASP A 136 -10.30 3.49 -6.91
N THR A 137 -11.09 2.42 -6.97
CA THR A 137 -10.88 1.33 -7.94
C THR A 137 -12.01 1.26 -8.95
N MET A 138 -11.63 1.19 -10.22
CA MET A 138 -12.51 0.82 -11.33
C MET A 138 -12.19 -0.58 -11.83
N LEU A 139 -13.23 -1.39 -12.01
CA LEU A 139 -13.10 -2.75 -12.53
C LEU A 139 -13.57 -2.77 -13.98
N HIS A 140 -12.72 -3.23 -14.90
CA HIS A 140 -13.16 -3.50 -16.26
C HIS A 140 -14.14 -4.68 -16.26
N MET A 141 -15.10 -4.68 -17.16
CA MET A 141 -16.00 -5.82 -17.35
C MET A 141 -16.37 -5.96 -18.82
N CYS A 142 -15.99 -7.10 -19.40
CA CYS A 142 -16.34 -7.45 -20.78
C CYS A 142 -17.62 -8.27 -20.79
N CYS A 143 -18.49 -8.06 -21.79
CA CYS A 143 -19.80 -8.70 -21.87
C CYS A 143 -19.91 -9.83 -22.92
N VAL A 144 -18.98 -9.90 -23.88
CA VAL A 144 -19.02 -10.91 -24.95
C VAL A 144 -18.86 -12.32 -24.36
N SER A 145 -19.56 -13.29 -24.95
CA SER A 145 -19.54 -14.71 -24.56
C SER A 145 -19.99 -14.98 -23.11
N GLN A 146 -20.81 -14.11 -22.52
CA GLN A 146 -21.38 -14.27 -21.19
C GLN A 146 -22.89 -14.02 -21.19
N SER A 147 -23.64 -14.78 -20.37
CA SER A 147 -25.06 -14.55 -20.17
C SER A 147 -25.31 -13.36 -19.23
N ALA A 148 -26.50 -12.76 -19.32
CA ALA A 148 -26.91 -11.70 -18.40
C ALA A 148 -26.84 -12.11 -16.92
N GLU A 149 -27.11 -13.38 -16.60
CA GLU A 149 -27.04 -13.93 -15.25
C GLU A 149 -25.61 -13.96 -14.70
N VAL A 150 -24.63 -14.35 -15.53
CA VAL A 150 -23.20 -14.36 -15.14
C VAL A 150 -22.71 -12.95 -14.84
N ILE A 151 -23.01 -12.01 -15.74
CA ILE A 151 -22.65 -10.59 -15.56
C ILE A 151 -23.31 -10.00 -14.32
N THR A 152 -24.58 -10.31 -14.07
CA THR A 152 -25.30 -9.83 -12.88
C THR A 152 -24.62 -10.30 -11.59
N ARG A 153 -24.24 -11.59 -11.51
CA ARG A 153 -23.50 -12.13 -10.35
C ARG A 153 -22.15 -11.46 -10.16
N HIS A 154 -21.43 -11.15 -11.24
CA HIS A 154 -20.16 -10.41 -11.14
C HIS A 154 -20.36 -8.98 -10.63
N LEU A 155 -21.42 -8.29 -11.06
CA LEU A 155 -21.76 -6.95 -10.59
C LEU A 155 -22.23 -6.96 -9.13
N GLU A 156 -23.05 -7.93 -8.72
CA GLU A 156 -23.43 -8.13 -7.31
C GLU A 156 -22.20 -8.32 -6.43
N TRP A 157 -21.29 -9.20 -6.84
CA TRP A 157 -20.07 -9.44 -6.08
C TRP A 157 -19.13 -8.22 -6.04
N ALA A 158 -18.98 -7.50 -7.15
CA ALA A 158 -18.26 -6.23 -7.16
C ALA A 158 -18.86 -5.22 -6.17
N LYS A 159 -20.20 -5.12 -6.13
CA LYS A 159 -20.93 -4.25 -5.21
C LYS A 159 -20.70 -4.66 -3.74
N GLU A 160 -20.76 -5.95 -3.44
CA GLU A 160 -20.50 -6.52 -2.10
C GLU A 160 -19.08 -6.19 -1.62
N CYS A 161 -18.09 -6.28 -2.52
CA CYS A 161 -16.69 -5.94 -2.25
C CYS A 161 -16.44 -4.43 -2.07
N GLY A 162 -17.44 -3.59 -2.35
CA GLY A 162 -17.38 -2.14 -2.25
C GLY A 162 -17.00 -1.41 -3.55
N ILE A 163 -16.77 -2.14 -4.65
CA ILE A 163 -16.48 -1.54 -5.95
C ILE A 163 -17.72 -0.81 -6.45
N ARG A 164 -17.53 0.41 -6.95
CA ARG A 164 -18.61 1.29 -7.44
C ARG A 164 -18.33 1.89 -8.82
N ASN A 165 -17.21 1.54 -9.45
CA ASN A 165 -16.83 2.06 -10.76
C ASN A 165 -16.56 0.90 -11.72
N ILE A 166 -17.23 0.89 -12.87
CA ILE A 166 -17.12 -0.16 -13.89
C ILE A 166 -16.73 0.45 -15.23
N LEU A 167 -15.71 -0.10 -15.89
CA LEU A 167 -15.48 0.17 -17.31
C LEU A 167 -16.20 -0.90 -18.14
N ALA A 168 -17.31 -0.52 -18.78
CA ALA A 168 -18.13 -1.43 -19.57
C ALA A 168 -17.53 -1.61 -20.97
N LEU A 169 -17.14 -2.85 -21.29
CA LEU A 169 -16.46 -3.21 -22.52
C LEU A 169 -17.22 -4.34 -23.24
N ARG A 170 -17.05 -4.40 -24.57
CA ARG A 170 -17.48 -5.56 -25.35
C ARG A 170 -16.61 -6.78 -24.98
N GLY A 171 -15.30 -6.58 -25.03
CA GLY A 171 -14.31 -7.66 -25.03
C GLY A 171 -13.96 -8.12 -26.45
N ASP A 172 -12.90 -8.90 -26.54
CA ASP A 172 -12.44 -9.49 -27.80
C ASP A 172 -13.15 -10.82 -28.06
N VAL A 173 -13.54 -11.02 -29.32
CA VAL A 173 -14.18 -12.27 -29.77
C VAL A 173 -13.13 -13.39 -29.77
N PRO A 174 -13.34 -14.51 -29.05
CA PRO A 174 -12.41 -15.62 -29.05
C PRO A 174 -12.18 -16.17 -30.46
N GLY A 175 -10.91 -16.29 -30.88
CA GLY A 175 -10.52 -17.10 -32.04
C GLY A 175 -10.43 -16.40 -33.40
N HIS A 176 -10.87 -15.14 -33.57
CA HIS A 176 -10.89 -14.46 -34.88
C HIS A 176 -11.43 -15.35 -36.03
N THR A 177 -12.37 -16.25 -35.74
CA THR A 177 -13.03 -17.07 -36.75
C THR A 177 -14.29 -16.34 -37.20
N ASP A 178 -14.57 -16.32 -38.50
CA ASP A 178 -15.76 -15.70 -39.10
C ASP A 178 -17.10 -16.29 -38.60
N GLU A 179 -17.06 -17.31 -37.75
CA GLU A 179 -18.20 -18.03 -37.14
C GLU A 179 -18.33 -17.75 -35.63
N TRP A 180 -18.38 -16.48 -35.21
CA TRP A 180 -18.80 -16.16 -33.84
C TRP A 180 -20.32 -16.09 -33.76
N GLU A 181 -20.93 -17.01 -33.00
CA GLU A 181 -22.35 -16.97 -32.69
C GLU A 181 -22.61 -16.23 -31.35
N PRO A 182 -23.55 -15.27 -31.32
CA PRO A 182 -24.01 -14.66 -30.08
C PRO A 182 -24.43 -15.71 -29.05
N THR A 183 -23.98 -15.54 -27.81
CA THR A 183 -24.49 -16.38 -26.72
C THR A 183 -25.98 -16.11 -26.52
N PRO A 184 -26.86 -17.13 -26.55
CA PRO A 184 -28.28 -16.93 -26.31
C PRO A 184 -28.54 -16.23 -24.97
N GLY A 185 -29.25 -15.10 -24.99
CA GLY A 185 -29.49 -14.27 -23.80
C GLY A 185 -28.25 -13.55 -23.24
N GLY A 186 -27.17 -13.47 -24.03
CA GLY A 186 -25.96 -12.71 -23.74
C GLY A 186 -25.94 -11.31 -24.35
N PHE A 187 -24.76 -10.68 -24.34
CA PHE A 187 -24.55 -9.32 -24.81
C PHE A 187 -23.67 -9.29 -26.06
N ASN A 188 -23.99 -8.41 -27.00
CA ASN A 188 -23.24 -8.26 -28.26
C ASN A 188 -22.37 -7.01 -28.26
N TYR A 189 -22.83 -5.96 -27.59
CA TYR A 189 -22.15 -4.67 -27.55
C TYR A 189 -22.00 -4.17 -26.11
N ALA A 190 -20.99 -3.32 -25.88
CA ALA A 190 -20.82 -2.64 -24.60
C ALA A 190 -22.06 -1.81 -24.21
N THR A 191 -22.80 -1.29 -25.21
CA THR A 191 -24.08 -0.57 -25.00
C THR A 191 -25.10 -1.44 -24.26
N ASP A 192 -25.14 -2.75 -24.55
CA ASP A 192 -26.06 -3.67 -23.89
C ASP A 192 -25.70 -3.85 -22.41
N LEU A 193 -24.40 -3.91 -22.10
CA LEU A 193 -23.90 -3.96 -20.73
C LEU A 193 -24.22 -2.68 -19.96
N VAL A 194 -24.04 -1.50 -20.56
CA VAL A 194 -24.42 -0.21 -19.93
C VAL A 194 -25.91 -0.20 -19.59
N LYS A 195 -26.77 -0.55 -20.55
CA LYS A 195 -28.23 -0.64 -20.34
C LYS A 195 -28.58 -1.65 -19.24
N HIS A 196 -27.91 -2.80 -19.22
CA HIS A 196 -28.13 -3.83 -18.20
C HIS A 196 -27.77 -3.34 -16.79
N ILE A 197 -26.59 -2.72 -16.64
CA ILE A 197 -26.15 -2.16 -15.35
C ILE A 197 -27.15 -1.11 -14.87
N ARG A 198 -27.53 -0.16 -15.71
CA ARG A 198 -28.52 0.88 -15.35
C ARG A 198 -29.89 0.31 -15.02
N LYS A 199 -30.34 -0.72 -15.74
CA LYS A 199 -31.64 -1.38 -15.50
C LYS A 199 -31.68 -2.12 -14.16
N VAL A 200 -30.61 -2.84 -13.81
CA VAL A 200 -30.61 -3.73 -12.63
C VAL A 200 -30.13 -3.00 -11.37
N PHE A 201 -29.15 -2.10 -11.49
CA PHE A 201 -28.47 -1.45 -10.38
C PHE A 201 -28.70 0.06 -10.29
N GLY A 202 -29.45 0.66 -11.23
CA GLY A 202 -29.70 2.10 -11.26
C GLY A 202 -28.39 2.89 -11.26
N ASP A 203 -28.22 3.75 -10.26
CA ASP A 203 -27.04 4.59 -10.09
C ASP A 203 -26.05 4.10 -9.04
N ASP A 204 -26.11 2.82 -8.66
CA ASP A 204 -25.14 2.23 -7.74
C ASP A 204 -23.71 2.23 -8.32
N PHE A 205 -23.57 2.26 -9.65
CA PHE A 205 -22.29 2.29 -10.34
C PHE A 205 -22.08 3.57 -11.14
N VAL A 206 -20.84 4.08 -11.07
CA VAL A 206 -20.29 4.96 -12.10
C VAL A 206 -19.80 4.09 -13.25
N ILE A 207 -20.20 4.42 -14.47
CA ILE A 207 -19.93 3.62 -15.66
C ILE A 207 -19.05 4.43 -16.61
N ALA A 208 -17.86 3.94 -16.90
CA ALA A 208 -17.06 4.42 -18.01
C ALA A 208 -17.25 3.53 -19.25
N VAL A 209 -16.98 4.08 -20.43
CA VAL A 209 -16.91 3.32 -21.69
C VAL A 209 -15.66 3.67 -22.48
N ALA A 210 -15.19 2.75 -23.31
CA ALA A 210 -14.05 2.99 -24.20
C ALA A 210 -14.43 3.86 -25.41
N GLY A 211 -13.54 4.78 -25.79
CA GLY A 211 -13.58 5.54 -27.04
C GLY A 211 -12.31 5.36 -27.88
N TYR A 212 -12.38 5.45 -29.20
CA TYR A 212 -11.25 5.18 -30.09
C TYR A 212 -10.95 6.41 -30.94
N PRO A 213 -9.90 7.21 -30.61
CA PRO A 213 -9.63 8.47 -31.29
C PRO A 213 -9.40 8.34 -32.80
N SER A 214 -8.88 7.19 -33.25
CA SER A 214 -8.66 6.85 -34.66
C SER A 214 -9.75 5.93 -35.25
N GLY A 215 -10.83 5.68 -34.51
CA GLY A 215 -11.88 4.72 -34.85
C GLY A 215 -11.57 3.29 -34.43
N HIS A 216 -12.60 2.55 -34.01
CA HIS A 216 -12.47 1.14 -33.68
C HIS A 216 -12.11 0.32 -34.94
N PRO A 217 -11.14 -0.62 -34.89
CA PRO A 217 -10.71 -1.35 -36.09
C PRO A 217 -11.77 -2.22 -36.76
N ASP A 218 -12.75 -2.69 -36.00
CA ASP A 218 -13.88 -3.48 -36.51
C ASP A 218 -15.08 -2.59 -36.95
N ALA A 219 -14.97 -1.26 -36.86
CA ALA A 219 -16.04 -0.36 -37.29
C ALA A 219 -16.04 -0.16 -38.81
N VAL A 220 -17.23 0.04 -39.37
CA VAL A 220 -17.42 0.30 -40.81
C VAL A 220 -16.79 1.63 -41.23
N SER A 221 -16.94 2.65 -40.39
CA SER A 221 -16.37 3.98 -40.58
C SER A 221 -16.12 4.65 -39.23
N TYR A 222 -15.28 5.69 -39.23
CA TYR A 222 -15.04 6.52 -38.05
C TYR A 222 -16.34 7.19 -37.55
N GLU A 223 -17.17 7.66 -38.49
CA GLU A 223 -18.45 8.31 -38.20
C GLU A 223 -19.46 7.33 -37.57
N ASP A 224 -19.48 6.08 -38.02
CA ASP A 224 -20.36 5.06 -37.44
C ASP A 224 -19.87 4.62 -36.05
N ASP A 225 -18.54 4.55 -35.82
CA ASP A 225 -17.98 4.30 -34.48
C ASP A 225 -18.36 5.43 -33.49
N LEU A 226 -18.35 6.69 -33.95
CA LEU A 226 -18.81 7.83 -33.16
C LEU A 226 -20.29 7.76 -32.82
N LYS A 227 -21.17 7.29 -33.73
CA LYS A 227 -22.59 7.06 -33.44
C LYS A 227 -22.77 5.96 -32.38
N CYS A 228 -22.06 4.85 -32.53
CA CYS A 228 -22.05 3.77 -31.53
C CYS A 228 -21.54 4.25 -30.17
N LEU A 229 -20.53 5.12 -30.14
CA LEU A 229 -20.06 5.77 -28.92
C LEU A 229 -21.13 6.65 -28.29
N LYS A 230 -21.85 7.44 -29.09
CA LYS A 230 -22.97 8.25 -28.60
C LYS A 230 -24.09 7.38 -28.03
N GLU A 231 -24.42 6.26 -28.66
CA GLU A 231 -25.42 5.32 -28.11
C GLU A 231 -25.00 4.74 -26.75
N LYS A 232 -23.70 4.43 -26.55
CA LYS A 232 -23.16 4.01 -25.25
C LYS A 232 -23.32 5.10 -24.18
N VAL A 233 -23.05 6.36 -24.56
CA VAL A 233 -23.19 7.51 -23.65
C VAL A 233 -24.65 7.75 -23.31
N ASP A 234 -25.53 7.81 -24.31
CA ASP A 234 -26.97 8.03 -24.15
C ASP A 234 -27.64 6.89 -23.35
N ALA A 235 -27.07 5.68 -23.37
CA ALA A 235 -27.51 4.56 -22.53
C ALA A 235 -27.19 4.74 -21.03
N GLY A 236 -26.36 5.73 -20.68
CA GLY A 236 -26.07 6.11 -19.30
C GLY A 236 -24.60 5.93 -18.88
N ALA A 237 -23.63 6.09 -19.78
CA ALA A 237 -22.22 6.17 -19.37
C ALA A 237 -21.91 7.56 -18.77
N ASP A 238 -21.10 7.59 -17.71
CA ASP A 238 -20.73 8.82 -17.00
C ASP A 238 -19.51 9.53 -17.58
N PHE A 239 -18.59 8.79 -18.21
CA PHE A 239 -17.41 9.34 -18.89
C PHE A 239 -16.78 8.33 -19.85
N ILE A 240 -15.83 8.81 -20.66
CA ILE A 240 -15.12 8.03 -21.67
C ILE A 240 -13.63 7.96 -21.32
N ILE A 241 -13.03 6.78 -21.43
CA ILE A 241 -11.56 6.61 -21.45
C ILE A 241 -11.17 6.24 -22.88
N THR A 242 -10.23 6.96 -23.48
CA THR A 242 -9.84 6.67 -24.86
C THR A 242 -8.77 5.60 -24.93
N GLN A 243 -8.80 4.79 -25.99
CA GLN A 243 -7.65 4.04 -26.46
C GLN A 243 -6.45 4.98 -26.66
N LEU A 244 -5.24 4.41 -26.59
CA LEU A 244 -4.00 5.12 -26.81
C LEU A 244 -3.91 5.78 -28.19
N PHE A 245 -3.08 6.82 -28.27
CA PHE A 245 -2.73 7.55 -29.48
C PHE A 245 -1.30 8.10 -29.33
N PHE A 246 -0.68 8.51 -30.44
CA PHE A 246 0.71 8.98 -30.45
C PHE A 246 0.86 10.51 -30.58
N GLU A 247 -0.21 11.21 -30.93
CA GLU A 247 -0.19 12.65 -31.21
C GLU A 247 -1.40 13.35 -30.55
N ALA A 248 -1.17 14.47 -29.85
CA ALA A 248 -2.23 15.20 -29.16
C ALA A 248 -3.36 15.66 -30.11
N LYS A 249 -3.01 16.06 -31.35
CA LYS A 249 -3.98 16.51 -32.37
C LYS A 249 -5.05 15.47 -32.69
N THR A 250 -4.72 14.17 -32.61
CA THR A 250 -5.67 13.07 -32.87
C THR A 250 -6.75 13.04 -31.80
N PHE A 251 -6.36 13.15 -30.53
CA PHE A 251 -7.29 13.24 -29.42
C PHE A 251 -8.14 14.52 -29.47
N LEU A 252 -7.52 15.68 -29.73
CA LEU A 252 -8.26 16.95 -29.79
C LEU A 252 -9.26 16.99 -30.95
N LYS A 253 -8.95 16.35 -32.08
CA LYS A 253 -9.93 16.13 -33.17
C LYS A 253 -11.09 15.27 -32.68
N PHE A 254 -10.80 14.12 -32.06
CA PHE A 254 -11.83 13.22 -31.53
C PHE A 254 -12.76 13.91 -30.53
N VAL A 255 -12.23 14.73 -29.61
CA VAL A 255 -13.05 15.51 -28.69
C VAL A 255 -14.00 16.44 -29.45
N ARG A 256 -13.51 17.20 -30.43
CA ARG A 256 -14.36 18.10 -31.24
C ARG A 256 -15.46 17.35 -31.96
N ASP A 257 -15.14 16.19 -32.55
CA ASP A 257 -16.11 15.38 -33.28
C ASP A 257 -17.16 14.77 -32.34
N CYS A 258 -16.76 14.32 -31.14
CA CYS A 258 -17.69 13.89 -30.09
C CYS A 258 -18.63 15.03 -29.65
N ARG A 259 -18.10 16.26 -29.46
CA ARG A 259 -18.92 17.42 -29.09
C ARG A 259 -19.91 17.78 -30.21
N ALA A 260 -19.49 17.68 -31.48
CA ALA A 260 -20.33 17.99 -32.64
C ALA A 260 -21.58 17.11 -32.74
N ILE A 261 -21.52 15.87 -32.21
CA ILE A 261 -22.67 14.96 -32.16
C ILE A 261 -23.41 14.97 -30.80
N GLY A 262 -23.04 15.87 -29.89
CA GLY A 262 -23.73 16.08 -28.62
C GLY A 262 -23.30 15.18 -27.47
N ILE A 263 -22.12 14.55 -27.53
CA ILE A 263 -21.54 13.89 -26.35
C ILE A 263 -21.00 14.98 -25.41
N THR A 264 -21.50 15.04 -24.18
CA THR A 264 -21.14 16.08 -23.19
C THR A 264 -20.36 15.56 -21.99
N VAL A 265 -20.31 14.24 -21.79
CA VAL A 265 -19.56 13.62 -20.68
C VAL A 265 -18.05 13.87 -20.80
N PRO A 266 -17.29 13.80 -19.69
CA PRO A 266 -15.82 13.89 -19.73
C PRO A 266 -15.20 12.83 -20.65
N ILE A 267 -14.14 13.22 -21.37
CA ILE A 267 -13.36 12.33 -22.24
C ILE A 267 -11.91 12.38 -21.75
N ILE A 268 -11.40 11.26 -21.27
CA ILE A 268 -10.08 11.16 -20.64
C ILE A 268 -9.12 10.51 -21.64
N PRO A 269 -8.01 11.20 -22.02
CA PRO A 269 -7.00 10.63 -22.89
C PRO A 269 -6.24 9.48 -22.22
N GLY A 270 -6.23 8.32 -22.89
CA GLY A 270 -5.36 7.20 -22.57
C GLY A 270 -3.95 7.41 -23.12
N VAL A 271 -2.94 7.38 -22.26
CA VAL A 271 -1.53 7.60 -22.59
C VAL A 271 -0.73 6.36 -22.21
N MET A 272 -0.03 5.78 -23.18
CA MET A 272 0.88 4.66 -22.91
C MET A 272 2.34 5.09 -23.09
N PRO A 273 3.17 4.99 -22.04
CA PRO A 273 4.61 5.20 -22.17
C PRO A 273 5.25 4.09 -23.03
N ILE A 274 6.09 4.47 -23.99
CA ILE A 274 6.94 3.52 -24.71
C ILE A 274 8.09 3.09 -23.79
N GLN A 275 8.18 1.79 -23.48
CA GLN A 275 9.13 1.26 -22.49
C GLN A 275 10.11 0.23 -23.06
N GLY A 276 10.03 -0.08 -24.36
CA GLY A 276 10.88 -1.05 -25.05
C GLY A 276 10.38 -1.37 -26.45
N TYR A 277 11.26 -1.87 -27.31
CA TYR A 277 10.94 -2.14 -28.73
C TYR A 277 9.86 -3.21 -28.89
N HIS A 278 10.00 -4.32 -28.16
CA HIS A 278 9.04 -5.43 -28.24
C HIS A 278 7.66 -5.01 -27.74
N SER A 279 7.59 -4.22 -26.66
CA SER A 279 6.33 -3.69 -26.14
C SER A 279 5.60 -2.82 -27.16
N LEU A 280 6.33 -1.95 -27.88
CA LEU A 280 5.76 -1.15 -28.97
C LEU A 280 5.22 -2.05 -30.10
N ARG A 281 5.96 -3.07 -30.52
CA ARG A 281 5.52 -3.99 -31.58
C ARG A 281 4.30 -4.81 -31.20
N SER A 282 4.26 -5.35 -29.98
CA SER A 282 3.10 -6.08 -29.45
C SER A 282 1.86 -5.19 -29.37
N LEU A 283 2.03 -3.94 -28.96
CA LEU A 283 0.95 -2.96 -28.89
C LEU A 283 0.31 -2.70 -30.24
N VAL A 284 1.13 -2.43 -31.25
CA VAL A 284 0.67 -2.16 -32.63
C VAL A 284 -0.16 -3.31 -33.14
N LYS A 285 0.28 -4.54 -32.87
CA LYS A 285 -0.45 -5.74 -33.26
C LYS A 285 -1.81 -5.85 -32.57
N LEU A 286 -1.90 -5.49 -31.29
CA LEU A 286 -3.12 -5.60 -30.49
C LEU A 286 -4.11 -4.45 -30.76
N SER A 287 -3.61 -3.23 -30.88
CA SER A 287 -4.40 -2.01 -31.08
C SER A 287 -4.76 -1.74 -32.54
N LYS A 288 -4.11 -2.43 -33.49
CA LYS A 288 -4.20 -2.18 -34.95
C LYS A 288 -3.94 -0.70 -35.30
N LEU A 289 -3.15 0.00 -34.48
CA LEU A 289 -2.74 1.39 -34.71
C LEU A 289 -1.39 1.45 -35.43
N ASP A 290 -1.29 2.33 -36.40
CA ASP A 290 -0.01 2.64 -37.05
C ASP A 290 0.83 3.57 -36.15
N VAL A 291 2.10 3.21 -35.97
CA VAL A 291 3.06 4.08 -35.27
C VAL A 291 3.55 5.13 -36.26
N PRO A 292 3.49 6.43 -35.92
CA PRO A 292 4.12 7.47 -36.72
C PRO A 292 5.55 7.14 -37.11
N GLN A 293 5.89 7.34 -38.38
CA GLN A 293 7.22 7.01 -38.91
C GLN A 293 8.34 7.75 -38.14
N GLU A 294 8.07 8.97 -37.70
CA GLU A 294 8.98 9.79 -36.88
C GLU A 294 9.40 9.11 -35.56
N ILE A 295 8.50 8.33 -34.95
CA ILE A 295 8.80 7.55 -33.76
C ILE A 295 9.67 6.34 -34.13
N MET A 296 9.32 5.66 -35.22
CA MET A 296 10.07 4.48 -35.69
C MET A 296 11.50 4.86 -36.10
N ASP A 297 11.69 6.01 -36.75
CA ASP A 297 13.01 6.50 -37.18
C ASP A 297 13.95 6.76 -35.99
N VAL A 298 13.40 7.14 -34.82
CA VAL A 298 14.18 7.33 -33.60
C VAL A 298 14.40 6.01 -32.85
N ILE A 299 13.40 5.13 -32.81
CA ILE A 299 13.44 3.90 -32.02
C ILE A 299 14.25 2.78 -32.71
N GLU A 300 14.14 2.62 -34.02
CA GLU A 300 14.78 1.51 -34.76
C GLU A 300 16.32 1.49 -34.60
N PRO A 301 17.04 2.64 -34.61
CA PRO A 301 18.49 2.67 -34.34
C PRO A 301 18.88 2.25 -32.91
N ILE A 302 17.97 2.41 -31.94
CA ILE A 302 18.21 2.12 -30.52
C ILE A 302 17.46 0.88 -30.03
N LYS A 303 16.94 0.04 -30.94
CA LYS A 303 16.02 -1.07 -30.62
C LYS A 303 16.54 -2.11 -29.62
N GLU A 304 17.87 -2.24 -29.50
CA GLU A 304 18.53 -3.14 -28.55
C GLU A 304 18.88 -2.47 -27.20
N ASN A 305 18.49 -1.20 -27.01
CA ASN A 305 18.76 -0.43 -25.79
C ASN A 305 17.45 0.03 -25.14
N ASP A 306 16.83 -0.86 -24.36
CA ASP A 306 15.57 -0.59 -23.66
C ASP A 306 15.63 0.65 -22.75
N ALA A 307 16.78 0.95 -22.15
CA ALA A 307 16.93 2.13 -21.31
C ALA A 307 16.82 3.43 -22.14
N ALA A 308 17.47 3.48 -23.30
CA ALA A 308 17.36 4.61 -24.22
C ALA A 308 15.94 4.77 -24.77
N ILE A 309 15.29 3.65 -25.14
CA ILE A 309 13.90 3.65 -25.62
C ILE A 309 12.95 4.16 -24.54
N ARG A 310 13.13 3.74 -23.29
CA ARG A 310 12.31 4.21 -22.17
C ARG A 310 12.47 5.72 -21.97
N ASN A 311 13.69 6.24 -22.00
CA ASN A 311 13.93 7.69 -21.85
C ASN A 311 13.26 8.49 -22.98
N TYR A 312 13.33 8.00 -24.22
CA TYR A 312 12.59 8.58 -25.34
C TYR A 312 11.07 8.54 -25.11
N GLY A 313 10.53 7.39 -24.69
CA GLY A 313 9.10 7.22 -24.44
C GLY A 313 8.59 8.10 -23.30
N VAL A 314 9.39 8.31 -22.25
CA VAL A 314 9.09 9.29 -21.18
C VAL A 314 9.03 10.70 -21.75
N HIS A 315 10.05 11.12 -22.50
CA HIS A 315 10.09 12.45 -23.11
C HIS A 315 8.88 12.69 -24.04
N GLN A 316 8.57 11.73 -24.91
CA GLN A 316 7.44 11.80 -25.82
C GLN A 316 6.11 11.93 -25.05
N ALA A 317 5.89 11.09 -24.04
CA ALA A 317 4.67 11.12 -23.24
C ALA A 317 4.52 12.44 -22.48
N VAL A 318 5.61 12.99 -21.92
CA VAL A 318 5.60 14.29 -21.24
C VAL A 318 5.23 15.41 -22.22
N THR A 319 5.83 15.45 -23.41
CA THR A 319 5.53 16.45 -24.44
C THR A 319 4.07 16.39 -24.86
N MET A 320 3.56 15.19 -25.19
CA MET A 320 2.16 15.00 -25.56
C MET A 320 1.20 15.41 -24.43
N CYS A 321 1.49 15.04 -23.17
CA CYS A 321 0.65 15.43 -22.03
C CYS A 321 0.65 16.94 -21.82
N LYS A 322 1.78 17.63 -22.00
CA LYS A 322 1.85 19.10 -21.92
C LYS A 322 0.98 19.75 -22.98
N GLU A 323 1.08 19.32 -24.24
CA GLU A 323 0.22 19.82 -25.32
C GLU A 323 -1.27 19.59 -25.03
N LEU A 324 -1.63 18.41 -24.50
CA LEU A 324 -3.01 18.11 -24.09
C LEU A 324 -3.49 19.07 -22.99
N PHE A 325 -2.69 19.30 -21.94
CA PHE A 325 -3.06 20.22 -20.87
C PHE A 325 -3.11 21.69 -21.32
N GLU A 326 -2.24 22.09 -22.24
CA GLU A 326 -2.19 23.45 -22.80
C GLU A 326 -3.37 23.76 -23.73
N SER A 327 -4.01 22.74 -24.29
CA SER A 327 -5.23 22.90 -25.10
C SER A 327 -6.41 23.52 -24.32
N GLY A 328 -6.41 23.40 -22.99
CA GLY A 328 -7.52 23.83 -22.13
C GLY A 328 -8.73 22.88 -22.10
N GLU A 329 -8.71 21.81 -22.90
CA GLU A 329 -9.78 20.79 -22.96
C GLU A 329 -9.54 19.60 -22.02
N VAL A 330 -8.27 19.36 -21.64
CA VAL A 330 -7.85 18.21 -20.84
C VAL A 330 -7.37 18.65 -19.47
N PHE A 331 -7.92 18.01 -18.44
CA PHE A 331 -7.48 18.18 -17.04
C PHE A 331 -7.08 16.86 -16.38
N GLY A 332 -7.38 15.73 -17.02
CA GLY A 332 -7.01 14.40 -16.53
C GLY A 332 -6.31 13.58 -17.59
N ILE A 333 -5.35 12.76 -17.20
CA ILE A 333 -4.71 11.76 -18.07
C ILE A 333 -4.83 10.37 -17.47
N HIS A 334 -5.04 9.36 -18.32
CA HIS A 334 -5.12 7.97 -17.91
C HIS A 334 -3.88 7.21 -18.41
N ILE A 335 -3.04 6.70 -17.50
CA ILE A 335 -1.76 6.07 -17.87
C ILE A 335 -1.88 4.55 -17.89
N TYR A 336 -1.60 3.96 -19.04
CA TYR A 336 -1.42 2.51 -19.21
C TYR A 336 -0.06 2.09 -18.65
N THR A 337 -0.02 1.62 -17.41
CA THR A 337 1.26 1.39 -16.70
C THR A 337 2.00 0.14 -17.18
N LEU A 338 1.28 -0.81 -17.78
CA LEU A 338 1.78 -2.16 -18.07
C LEU A 338 2.39 -2.85 -16.83
N ASN A 339 1.83 -2.60 -15.65
CA ASN A 339 2.36 -3.08 -14.37
C ASN A 339 3.81 -2.65 -14.14
N ARG A 340 4.21 -1.45 -14.59
CA ARG A 340 5.54 -0.86 -14.38
C ARG A 340 5.41 0.55 -13.84
N GLU A 341 6.26 0.88 -12.85
CA GLU A 341 6.16 2.14 -12.11
C GLU A 341 7.16 3.21 -12.56
N VAL A 342 8.38 2.82 -12.98
CA VAL A 342 9.49 3.77 -13.21
C VAL A 342 9.13 4.85 -14.23
N ALA A 343 8.76 4.47 -15.46
CA ALA A 343 8.41 5.44 -16.50
C ALA A 343 7.18 6.27 -16.12
N THR A 344 6.18 5.65 -15.49
CA THR A 344 4.95 6.32 -15.06
C THR A 344 5.23 7.39 -14.01
N ILE A 345 6.03 7.07 -12.98
CA ILE A 345 6.42 8.02 -11.93
C ILE A 345 7.24 9.17 -12.53
N GLU A 346 8.16 8.86 -13.43
CA GLU A 346 9.01 9.86 -14.09
C GLU A 346 8.18 10.85 -14.93
N ILE A 347 7.21 10.34 -15.70
CA ILE A 347 6.26 11.17 -16.47
C ILE A 347 5.45 12.06 -15.53
N LEU A 348 4.82 11.48 -14.51
CA LEU A 348 3.98 12.22 -13.57
C LEU A 348 4.77 13.27 -12.77
N SER A 349 6.00 12.95 -12.37
CA SER A 349 6.90 13.89 -11.68
C SER A 349 7.28 15.04 -12.60
N SER A 350 7.62 14.75 -13.87
CA SER A 350 7.95 15.76 -14.88
C SER A 350 6.78 16.68 -15.23
N LEU A 351 5.55 16.21 -15.03
CA LEU A 351 4.32 16.99 -15.22
C LEU A 351 3.89 17.75 -13.95
N GLY A 352 4.60 17.58 -12.83
CA GLY A 352 4.22 18.15 -11.53
C GLY A 352 2.96 17.55 -10.92
N LEU A 353 2.58 16.33 -11.34
CA LEU A 353 1.38 15.63 -10.88
C LEU A 353 1.66 14.61 -9.77
N TRP A 354 2.92 14.25 -9.55
CA TRP A 354 3.31 13.30 -8.51
C TRP A 354 3.48 14.00 -7.16
N CYS A 355 2.66 13.64 -6.17
CA CYS A 355 2.85 14.09 -4.79
C CYS A 355 3.87 13.19 -4.09
N GLY A 356 5.01 13.73 -3.64
CA GLY A 356 6.01 12.96 -2.88
C GLY A 356 5.59 12.69 -1.43
N GLU A 357 4.78 13.58 -0.85
CA GLU A 357 4.32 13.51 0.54
C GLU A 357 2.81 13.79 0.60
N PRO A 358 1.95 12.76 0.52
CA PRO A 358 0.52 12.95 0.59
C PRO A 358 0.13 13.51 1.95
N LYS A 359 -0.76 14.51 1.97
CA LYS A 359 -1.38 15.00 3.21
C LYS A 359 -2.04 13.82 3.93
N ARG A 360 -1.65 13.57 5.18
CA ARG A 360 -2.19 12.50 6.01
C ARG A 360 -3.50 12.98 6.67
N PRO A 361 -4.69 12.52 6.24
CA PRO A 361 -5.93 12.97 6.87
C PRO A 361 -6.09 12.44 8.30
N LEU A 362 -5.48 11.29 8.59
CA LEU A 362 -5.41 10.59 9.88
C LEU A 362 -4.00 10.01 10.06
N PRO A 363 -3.60 9.59 11.27
CA PRO A 363 -2.31 8.94 11.54
C PRO A 363 -2.12 7.60 10.82
N TRP A 364 -3.20 7.05 10.25
CA TRP A 364 -3.22 5.79 9.53
C TRP A 364 -3.90 5.96 8.17
N LYS A 365 -3.58 5.04 7.25
CA LYS A 365 -4.11 5.04 5.88
C LYS A 365 -5.60 4.70 5.87
N THR A 366 -6.42 5.59 5.31
CA THR A 366 -7.85 5.36 5.11
C THR A 366 -8.09 4.39 3.96
N THR A 367 -9.20 3.68 4.04
CA THR A 367 -9.69 2.79 2.98
C THR A 367 -10.58 3.55 2.01
N ALA A 368 -10.60 3.14 0.75
CA ALA A 368 -11.46 3.73 -0.27
C ALA A 368 -12.87 3.11 -0.28
N ASN A 369 -13.11 2.05 0.50
CA ASN A 369 -14.41 1.40 0.58
C ASN A 369 -15.41 2.29 1.34
N LEU A 370 -16.54 2.58 0.69
CA LEU A 370 -17.59 3.45 1.22
C LEU A 370 -18.20 2.97 2.53
N LYS A 371 -18.27 1.65 2.76
CA LYS A 371 -18.77 1.10 4.04
C LYS A 371 -17.96 1.62 5.24
N ARG A 372 -16.68 1.92 5.04
CA ARG A 372 -15.74 2.35 6.09
C ARG A 372 -15.48 3.85 6.09
N LYS A 373 -16.24 4.65 5.32
CA LYS A 373 -15.97 6.09 5.18
C LYS A 373 -16.03 6.84 6.51
N GLN A 374 -16.91 6.42 7.42
CA GLN A 374 -17.09 7.05 8.72
C GLN A 374 -16.07 6.56 9.77
N GLU A 375 -15.27 5.54 9.43
CA GLU A 375 -14.24 5.04 10.32
C GLU A 375 -13.17 6.11 10.51
N ASP A 376 -13.04 6.62 11.74
CA ASP A 376 -12.05 7.65 12.07
C ASP A 376 -11.26 7.37 13.34
N VAL A 377 -11.51 6.24 14.02
CA VAL A 377 -10.80 5.81 15.23
C VAL A 377 -10.48 4.31 15.18
N ARG A 378 -9.25 3.94 15.57
CA ARG A 378 -8.75 2.55 15.60
C ARG A 378 -7.92 2.25 16.86
N PRO A 379 -7.82 0.99 17.29
CA PRO A 379 -6.85 0.57 18.30
C PRO A 379 -5.43 0.63 17.72
N ILE A 380 -4.47 1.08 18.53
CA ILE A 380 -3.07 1.28 18.10
C ILE A 380 -2.35 -0.01 17.68
N PHE A 381 -2.83 -1.17 18.14
CA PHE A 381 -2.13 -2.45 18.02
C PHE A 381 -1.83 -2.89 16.59
N TRP A 382 -2.70 -2.53 15.64
CA TRP A 382 -2.52 -2.84 14.21
C TRP A 382 -1.88 -1.71 13.40
N ALA A 383 -1.22 -0.74 14.03
CA ALA A 383 -0.58 0.38 13.33
C ALA A 383 0.38 -0.08 12.21
N SER A 384 1.20 -1.11 12.48
CA SER A 384 2.11 -1.72 11.50
C SER A 384 1.46 -2.80 10.63
N ARG A 385 0.19 -3.16 10.89
CA ARG A 385 -0.54 -4.24 10.21
C ARG A 385 -1.94 -3.81 9.78
N PRO A 386 -2.09 -2.68 9.08
CA PRO A 386 -3.41 -2.12 8.74
C PRO A 386 -4.26 -3.05 7.87
N LYS A 387 -3.63 -3.87 7.02
CA LYS A 387 -4.34 -4.84 6.17
C LYS A 387 -4.96 -5.97 6.99
N SER A 388 -4.28 -6.43 8.06
CA SER A 388 -4.84 -7.42 8.99
C SER A 388 -6.06 -6.84 9.70
N TYR A 389 -5.95 -5.61 10.22
CA TYR A 389 -7.09 -4.94 10.85
C TYR A 389 -8.31 -4.85 9.92
N VAL A 390 -8.11 -4.45 8.66
CA VAL A 390 -9.21 -4.37 7.68
C VAL A 390 -9.82 -5.75 7.43
N TYR A 391 -9.01 -6.81 7.32
CA TYR A 391 -9.51 -8.18 7.16
C TYR A 391 -10.36 -8.62 8.36
N ARG A 392 -9.87 -8.38 9.59
CA ARG A 392 -10.54 -8.82 10.83
C ARG A 392 -11.82 -8.05 11.12
N THR A 393 -11.99 -6.87 10.55
CA THR A 393 -13.18 -6.03 10.74
C THR A 393 -14.07 -5.99 9.49
N GLN A 394 -13.81 -6.81 8.46
CA GLN A 394 -14.51 -6.70 7.16
C GLN A 394 -16.00 -7.06 7.22
N GLU A 395 -16.40 -7.87 8.20
CA GLU A 395 -17.78 -8.31 8.44
C GLU A 395 -18.54 -7.39 9.40
N TRP A 396 -17.95 -6.27 9.83
CA TRP A 396 -18.66 -5.29 10.66
C TRP A 396 -19.69 -4.52 9.84
N ASP A 397 -20.89 -4.36 10.40
CA ASP A 397 -21.98 -3.57 9.81
C ASP A 397 -21.74 -2.06 9.96
N GLU A 398 -21.22 -1.65 11.12
CA GLU A 398 -20.91 -0.26 11.46
C GLU A 398 -19.46 -0.13 11.93
N PHE A 399 -18.86 1.04 11.65
CA PHE A 399 -17.47 1.32 12.02
C PHE A 399 -17.41 2.50 13.00
N PRO A 400 -16.51 2.45 14.01
CA PRO A 400 -16.40 3.51 15.01
C PRO A 400 -16.13 4.90 14.42
N ASN A 401 -16.88 5.88 14.92
CA ASN A 401 -16.83 7.29 14.51
C ASN A 401 -16.80 8.20 15.74
N GLY A 402 -15.82 9.10 15.81
CA GLY A 402 -15.57 10.04 16.89
C GLY A 402 -14.98 9.39 18.14
N ARG A 403 -15.74 8.55 18.83
CA ARG A 403 -15.25 7.75 19.96
C ARG A 403 -15.24 6.27 19.63
N TRP A 404 -14.22 5.57 20.10
CA TRP A 404 -14.26 4.11 20.12
C TRP A 404 -15.44 3.71 21.00
N GLY A 405 -16.39 2.99 20.40
CA GLY A 405 -17.68 2.65 21.00
C GLY A 405 -17.54 1.67 22.17
N ASP A 406 -18.67 1.14 22.64
CA ASP A 406 -18.66 0.08 23.64
C ASP A 406 -17.86 -1.12 23.11
N SER A 407 -16.72 -1.40 23.74
CA SER A 407 -15.77 -2.44 23.33
C SER A 407 -16.38 -3.85 23.33
N SER A 408 -17.61 -4.01 23.81
CA SER A 408 -18.39 -5.25 23.74
C SER A 408 -19.05 -5.54 22.39
N SER A 409 -19.00 -4.63 21.40
CA SER A 409 -19.63 -4.76 20.08
C SER A 409 -18.64 -4.56 18.93
N PRO A 410 -18.77 -5.25 17.77
CA PRO A 410 -18.77 -6.70 17.51
C PRO A 410 -17.36 -7.32 17.72
N ALA A 411 -17.29 -8.66 17.76
CA ALA A 411 -16.01 -9.37 17.87
C ALA A 411 -15.14 -9.16 16.61
N PHE A 412 -13.81 -9.06 16.81
CA PHE A 412 -12.87 -9.15 15.70
C PHE A 412 -12.91 -10.56 15.09
N GLY A 413 -12.89 -10.65 13.76
CA GLY A 413 -12.77 -11.93 13.06
C GLY A 413 -11.46 -12.65 13.36
N GLU A 414 -11.50 -13.98 13.36
CA GLU A 414 -10.29 -14.81 13.49
C GLU A 414 -9.43 -14.69 12.22
N LEU A 415 -8.11 -14.51 12.38
CA LEU A 415 -7.16 -14.61 11.27
C LEU A 415 -6.57 -16.03 11.27
N LYS A 416 -7.13 -16.90 10.42
CA LYS A 416 -6.67 -18.30 10.28
C LYS A 416 -5.63 -18.50 9.20
N ASP A 417 -5.61 -17.61 8.20
CA ASP A 417 -4.74 -17.72 7.03
C ASP A 417 -3.79 -16.53 6.96
N TYR A 418 -2.55 -16.76 7.40
CA TYR A 418 -1.44 -15.80 7.32
C TYR A 418 -0.79 -15.77 5.92
N HIS A 419 -1.18 -16.66 5.02
CA HIS A 419 -0.64 -16.79 3.67
C HIS A 419 -1.47 -16.07 2.60
N LEU A 420 -2.54 -15.37 3.00
CA LEU A 420 -3.27 -14.47 2.11
C LEU A 420 -2.30 -13.52 1.40
N PHE A 421 -2.32 -13.48 0.08
CA PHE A 421 -1.28 -12.80 -0.72
C PHE A 421 -1.16 -11.29 -0.42
N TYR A 422 -2.21 -10.65 0.09
CA TYR A 422 -2.21 -9.25 0.51
C TYR A 422 -1.79 -9.02 1.97
N LEU A 423 -1.66 -10.09 2.77
CA LEU A 423 -1.10 -10.08 4.13
C LEU A 423 0.32 -10.67 4.19
N ALA A 424 0.73 -11.40 3.15
CA ALA A 424 2.05 -12.01 3.05
C ALA A 424 3.16 -10.95 3.08
N SER A 425 4.31 -11.32 3.65
CA SER A 425 5.49 -10.45 3.65
C SER A 425 5.93 -10.15 2.22
N LYS A 426 6.41 -8.91 2.02
CA LYS A 426 7.08 -8.47 0.79
C LYS A 426 8.41 -9.21 0.54
N SER A 427 8.91 -9.99 1.50
CA SER A 427 10.12 -10.82 1.37
C SER A 427 9.78 -12.30 1.26
N ASN A 428 10.56 -13.03 0.46
CA ASN A 428 10.48 -14.49 0.45
C ASN A 428 11.22 -15.11 1.65
N GLN A 429 10.94 -16.38 1.94
CA GLN A 429 11.51 -17.08 3.10
C GLN A 429 13.04 -17.04 3.16
N LYS A 430 13.74 -17.14 2.01
CA LYS A 430 15.20 -17.08 1.97
C LYS A 430 15.72 -15.70 2.40
N GLN A 431 15.08 -14.62 1.93
CA GLN A 431 15.41 -13.26 2.35
C GLN A 431 15.15 -13.06 3.86
N LEU A 432 14.01 -13.56 4.35
CA LEU A 432 13.69 -13.51 5.77
C LEU A 432 14.73 -14.24 6.61
N GLN A 433 15.13 -15.46 6.22
CA GLN A 433 16.15 -16.23 6.92
C GLN A 433 17.52 -15.53 6.95
N THR A 434 17.93 -14.88 5.85
CA THR A 434 19.19 -14.10 5.84
C THR A 434 19.14 -12.87 6.76
N MET A 435 17.98 -12.25 6.92
CA MET A 435 17.80 -11.10 7.82
C MET A 435 17.67 -11.54 9.28
N TRP A 436 16.87 -12.57 9.55
CA TRP A 436 16.50 -12.98 10.91
C TRP A 436 17.45 -14.01 11.51
N GLY A 437 18.41 -14.50 10.74
CA GLY A 437 19.43 -15.45 11.15
C GLY A 437 19.17 -16.85 10.61
N GLU A 438 20.21 -17.44 10.01
CA GLU A 438 20.18 -18.82 9.52
C GLU A 438 20.05 -19.82 10.67
N GLU A 439 20.66 -19.48 11.82
CA GLU A 439 20.59 -20.24 13.07
C GLU A 439 20.32 -19.31 14.26
N ILE A 440 19.46 -19.76 15.17
CA ILE A 440 19.10 -19.11 16.43
C ILE A 440 19.41 -20.09 17.55
N THR A 441 20.35 -19.74 18.41
CA THR A 441 20.85 -20.63 19.46
C THR A 441 20.40 -20.19 20.85
N CYS A 442 20.06 -18.92 21.03
CA CYS A 442 19.58 -18.36 22.29
C CYS A 442 18.65 -17.14 22.08
N VAL A 443 18.10 -16.61 23.17
CA VAL A 443 17.19 -15.44 23.15
C VAL A 443 17.93 -14.16 22.72
N GLU A 444 19.20 -14.05 23.05
CA GLU A 444 20.05 -12.91 22.69
C GLU A 444 20.18 -12.79 21.17
N ASP A 445 20.21 -13.93 20.44
CA ASP A 445 20.21 -13.94 18.99
C ASP A 445 18.93 -13.31 18.41
N VAL A 446 17.78 -13.50 19.07
CA VAL A 446 16.50 -12.88 18.69
C VAL A 446 16.52 -11.39 19.02
N SER A 447 17.04 -11.03 20.20
CA SER A 447 17.19 -9.65 20.66
C SER A 447 18.06 -8.80 19.72
N GLU A 448 19.10 -9.42 19.14
CA GLU A 448 19.94 -8.80 18.11
C GLU A 448 19.12 -8.38 16.88
N ILE A 449 18.20 -9.21 16.40
CA ILE A 449 17.40 -8.92 15.19
C ILE A 449 16.50 -7.70 15.40
N PHE A 450 15.85 -7.58 16.56
CA PHE A 450 15.06 -6.40 16.91
C PHE A 450 15.95 -5.15 17.00
N THR A 451 17.15 -5.31 17.54
CA THR A 451 18.15 -4.23 17.66
C THR A 451 18.61 -3.76 16.28
N CYS A 452 18.96 -4.68 15.37
CA CYS A 452 19.40 -4.39 14.00
C CYS A 452 18.31 -3.73 13.16
N TYR A 453 17.04 -4.12 13.34
CA TYR A 453 15.91 -3.47 12.66
C TYR A 453 15.82 -1.99 13.03
N LEU A 454 15.95 -1.67 14.32
CA LEU A 454 15.85 -0.30 14.82
C LEU A 454 17.10 0.54 14.55
N SER A 455 18.29 -0.06 14.62
CA SER A 455 19.55 0.67 14.41
C SER A 455 19.90 0.84 12.93
N GLY A 456 19.39 -0.02 12.05
CA GLY A 456 19.79 -0.09 10.64
C GLY A 456 21.17 -0.73 10.42
N GLU A 457 21.83 -1.19 11.48
CA GLU A 457 23.10 -1.91 11.41
C GLU A 457 22.89 -3.35 10.91
N PRO A 458 23.88 -3.92 10.20
CA PRO A 458 23.83 -5.32 9.79
C PRO A 458 23.78 -6.27 11.00
N ASN A 459 23.14 -7.43 10.82
CA ASN A 459 23.22 -8.54 11.76
C ASN A 459 24.63 -9.19 11.75
N ARG A 460 24.86 -10.15 12.65
CA ARG A 460 26.10 -10.94 12.76
C ARG A 460 26.54 -11.66 11.47
N TYR A 461 25.65 -11.78 10.47
CA TYR A 461 25.94 -12.35 9.16
C TYR A 461 26.19 -11.29 8.07
N GLY A 462 26.22 -10.00 8.42
CA GLY A 462 26.47 -8.89 7.51
C GLY A 462 25.24 -8.42 6.72
N ASN A 463 24.02 -8.84 7.09
CA ASN A 463 22.78 -8.49 6.40
C ASN A 463 21.98 -7.45 7.18
N LYS A 464 21.47 -6.41 6.50
CA LYS A 464 20.57 -5.44 7.13
C LYS A 464 19.19 -6.05 7.38
N VAL A 465 18.64 -5.83 8.57
CA VAL A 465 17.27 -6.23 8.92
C VAL A 465 16.32 -5.11 8.55
N THR A 466 15.58 -5.27 7.45
CA THR A 466 14.65 -4.22 6.96
C THR A 466 13.21 -4.41 7.42
N ARG A 467 12.91 -5.55 8.03
CA ARG A 467 11.57 -5.96 8.47
C ARG A 467 11.65 -7.13 9.43
N PHE A 468 10.58 -7.35 10.19
CA PHE A 468 10.42 -8.46 11.13
C PHE A 468 8.93 -8.82 11.27
N PRO A 469 8.50 -9.90 11.96
CA PRO A 469 7.13 -10.43 11.83
C PRO A 469 5.98 -9.43 12.06
N TRP A 470 6.16 -8.47 12.97
CA TRP A 470 5.13 -7.48 13.29
C TRP A 470 5.16 -6.24 12.36
N ASN A 471 6.31 -5.94 11.74
CA ASN A 471 6.48 -4.77 10.87
C ASN A 471 7.17 -5.18 9.55
N ASP A 472 6.41 -5.17 8.46
CA ASP A 472 6.90 -5.49 7.09
C ASP A 472 7.40 -4.24 6.32
N ASP A 473 7.47 -3.11 7.00
CA ASP A 473 7.92 -1.80 6.50
C ASP A 473 9.15 -1.30 7.29
N GLU A 474 9.86 -0.34 6.70
CA GLU A 474 10.97 0.36 7.36
C GLU A 474 10.50 1.15 8.58
N VAL A 475 11.45 1.46 9.47
CA VAL A 475 11.17 2.19 10.72
C VAL A 475 10.59 3.57 10.40
N SER A 476 9.46 3.92 11.04
CA SER A 476 8.81 5.21 10.85
C SER A 476 9.69 6.36 11.38
N SER A 477 9.58 7.53 10.76
CA SER A 477 10.30 8.75 11.20
C SER A 477 9.96 9.14 12.66
N GLU A 478 8.77 8.76 13.13
CA GLU A 478 8.34 8.98 14.52
C GLU A 478 9.10 8.07 15.49
N THR A 479 9.18 6.77 15.21
CA THR A 479 9.95 5.81 16.01
C THR A 479 11.44 6.15 16.05
N MET A 480 11.97 6.74 14.97
CA MET A 480 13.36 7.21 14.93
C MET A 480 13.70 8.25 16.00
N ARG A 481 12.71 8.99 16.56
CA ARG A 481 12.94 9.95 17.66
C ARG A 481 13.31 9.27 18.98
N VAL A 482 12.95 8.00 19.16
CA VAL A 482 13.18 7.22 20.39
C VAL A 482 14.00 5.94 20.14
N SER A 483 14.59 5.82 18.95
CA SER A 483 15.28 4.61 18.51
C SER A 483 16.45 4.23 19.42
N SER A 484 17.20 5.19 19.95
CA SER A 484 18.34 4.90 20.85
C SER A 484 17.90 4.20 22.13
N GLN A 485 16.78 4.61 22.72
CA GLN A 485 16.22 4.02 23.92
C GLN A 485 15.66 2.63 23.62
N LEU A 486 14.92 2.50 22.50
CA LEU A 486 14.39 1.21 22.05
C LEU A 486 15.53 0.21 21.77
N VAL A 487 16.60 0.63 21.10
CA VAL A 487 17.80 -0.19 20.84
C VAL A 487 18.43 -0.66 22.15
N SER A 488 18.59 0.20 23.14
CA SER A 488 19.12 -0.16 24.47
C SER A 488 18.28 -1.26 25.15
N MET A 489 16.96 -1.10 25.10
CA MET A 489 16.01 -2.02 25.72
C MET A 489 15.93 -3.37 25.01
N ASN A 490 15.91 -3.37 23.68
CA ASN A 490 15.87 -4.60 22.88
C ASN A 490 17.12 -5.44 23.13
N LYS A 491 18.31 -4.83 23.22
CA LYS A 491 19.56 -5.52 23.59
C LYS A 491 19.49 -6.25 24.94
N ARG A 492 18.59 -5.83 25.84
CA ARG A 492 18.41 -6.38 27.19
C ARG A 492 17.16 -7.25 27.33
N GLY A 493 16.58 -7.71 26.21
CA GLY A 493 15.47 -8.67 26.19
C GLY A 493 14.08 -8.06 26.35
N VAL A 494 13.93 -6.75 26.10
CA VAL A 494 12.62 -6.09 25.99
C VAL A 494 12.31 -5.89 24.51
N LEU A 495 11.62 -6.86 23.92
CA LEU A 495 11.45 -7.03 22.47
C LEU A 495 10.29 -6.17 21.95
N THR A 496 10.57 -4.94 21.56
CA THR A 496 9.55 -3.93 21.22
C THR A 496 8.95 -4.16 19.84
N ILE A 497 7.62 -4.11 19.73
CA ILE A 497 6.89 -4.27 18.47
C ILE A 497 6.14 -3.02 18.03
N ASN A 498 5.84 -2.10 18.95
CA ASN A 498 5.14 -0.85 18.66
C ASN A 498 5.50 0.24 19.67
N SER A 499 5.50 1.49 19.23
CA SER A 499 5.83 2.67 20.05
C SER A 499 5.35 3.97 19.42
N GLN A 500 4.99 4.95 20.24
CA GLN A 500 4.93 6.36 19.84
C GLN A 500 5.47 7.27 20.95
N PRO A 501 6.19 8.36 20.62
CA PRO A 501 6.59 9.37 21.59
C PRO A 501 5.38 10.16 22.11
N ASN A 502 5.55 10.89 23.20
CA ASN A 502 4.56 11.89 23.59
C ASN A 502 4.71 13.15 22.72
N VAL A 503 3.58 13.79 22.43
CA VAL A 503 3.49 15.03 21.64
C VAL A 503 2.55 15.98 22.36
N ASN A 504 3.01 17.20 22.60
CA ASN A 504 2.28 18.21 23.35
C ASN A 504 1.96 19.43 22.47
N GLY A 505 1.03 19.26 21.53
CA GLY A 505 0.52 20.36 20.71
C GLY A 505 1.48 20.76 19.59
N GLU A 506 1.97 19.80 18.81
CA GLU A 506 2.74 20.10 17.59
C GLU A 506 1.81 20.58 16.47
N PRO A 507 2.27 21.41 15.53
CA PRO A 507 1.47 21.81 14.39
C PRO A 507 0.97 20.60 13.60
N SER A 508 -0.27 20.64 13.12
CA SER A 508 -0.83 19.57 12.26
C SER A 508 -0.09 19.36 10.94
N SER A 509 0.76 20.32 10.56
CA SER A 509 1.67 20.25 9.41
C SER A 509 3.07 19.71 9.74
N ASP A 510 3.34 19.27 10.98
CA ASP A 510 4.64 18.69 11.34
C ASP A 510 4.95 17.49 10.41
N PRO A 511 6.17 17.42 9.82
CA PRO A 511 6.50 16.40 8.83
C PRO A 511 6.56 14.99 9.42
N VAL A 512 6.77 14.85 10.74
CA VAL A 512 6.91 13.56 11.41
C VAL A 512 5.55 13.09 11.95
N VAL A 513 4.92 13.90 12.79
CA VAL A 513 3.70 13.55 13.55
C VAL A 513 2.44 14.27 13.07
N GLY A 514 2.55 15.22 12.14
CA GLY A 514 1.43 16.01 11.66
C GLY A 514 0.44 15.23 10.80
N TRP A 515 -0.85 15.45 11.07
CA TRP A 515 -1.99 14.91 10.33
C TRP A 515 -3.22 15.82 10.49
N GLY A 516 -4.23 15.61 9.65
CA GLY A 516 -5.52 16.28 9.73
C GLY A 516 -5.57 17.62 8.99
N ALA A 517 -6.49 18.49 9.41
CA ALA A 517 -6.68 19.80 8.77
C ALA A 517 -5.50 20.74 9.07
N PRO A 518 -5.14 21.66 8.15
CA PRO A 518 -4.05 22.60 8.37
C PRO A 518 -4.34 23.56 9.53
N ASN A 519 -3.29 24.14 10.10
CA ASN A 519 -3.35 25.12 11.21
C ASN A 519 -3.97 24.59 12.51
N GLY A 520 -3.99 23.27 12.69
CA GLY A 520 -4.38 22.62 13.93
C GLY A 520 -3.19 22.22 14.78
N TYR A 521 -3.48 21.53 15.89
CA TYR A 521 -2.50 20.99 16.80
C TYR A 521 -2.78 19.52 17.07
N VAL A 522 -1.73 18.70 17.06
CA VAL A 522 -1.78 17.26 17.32
C VAL A 522 -1.11 16.92 18.65
N TYR A 523 -1.59 15.85 19.28
CA TYR A 523 -1.20 15.43 20.62
C TYR A 523 -1.08 13.91 20.66
N GLN A 524 -0.13 13.41 21.44
CA GLN A 524 0.10 11.98 21.66
C GLN A 524 0.51 11.71 23.11
N LYS A 525 -0.02 10.64 23.69
CA LYS A 525 0.55 10.01 24.89
C LYS A 525 1.69 9.09 24.48
N ALA A 526 2.74 9.00 25.30
CA ALA A 526 3.79 8.01 25.04
C ALA A 526 3.22 6.60 25.19
N TYR A 527 3.58 5.72 24.24
CA TYR A 527 3.13 4.34 24.19
C TYR A 527 4.32 3.42 23.94
N LEU A 528 4.30 2.26 24.59
CA LEU A 528 5.27 1.20 24.34
C LEU A 528 4.61 -0.17 24.41
N GLU A 529 4.92 -1.03 23.44
CA GLU A 529 4.45 -2.40 23.37
C GLU A 529 5.60 -3.36 23.07
N PHE A 530 5.71 -4.44 23.85
CA PHE A 530 6.83 -5.37 23.77
C PHE A 530 6.52 -6.75 24.32
N PHE A 531 7.34 -7.72 23.89
CA PHE A 531 7.45 -9.02 24.56
C PHE A 531 8.59 -9.00 25.58
N CYS A 532 8.38 -9.59 26.75
CA CYS A 532 9.45 -9.83 27.72
C CYS A 532 9.22 -11.09 28.56
N SER A 533 10.27 -11.54 29.24
CA SER A 533 10.23 -12.72 30.09
C SER A 533 9.37 -12.52 31.35
N ARG A 534 8.96 -13.62 31.95
CA ARG A 534 8.19 -13.63 33.21
C ARG A 534 8.90 -12.89 34.35
N GLU A 535 10.21 -13.02 34.44
CA GLU A 535 11.03 -12.38 35.48
C GLU A 535 11.02 -10.85 35.31
N ASN A 536 11.13 -10.39 34.06
CA ASN A 536 11.02 -8.97 33.74
C ASN A 536 9.62 -8.44 34.05
N VAL A 537 8.55 -9.17 33.73
CA VAL A 537 7.18 -8.81 34.11
C VAL A 537 7.02 -8.68 35.63
N ALA A 538 7.55 -9.62 36.40
CA ALA A 538 7.45 -9.58 37.86
C ALA A 538 8.14 -8.33 38.44
N ALA A 539 9.33 -8.00 37.93
CA ALA A 539 10.02 -6.76 38.30
C ALA A 539 9.26 -5.51 37.84
N LEU A 540 8.72 -5.51 36.61
CA LEU A 540 7.96 -4.40 36.05
C LEU A 540 6.74 -4.06 36.90
N LEU A 541 5.94 -5.05 37.27
CA LEU A 541 4.75 -4.87 38.08
C LEU A 541 5.05 -4.30 39.46
N HIS A 542 6.24 -4.61 40.02
CA HIS A 542 6.67 -3.99 41.26
C HIS A 542 7.03 -2.51 41.06
N ILE A 543 7.79 -2.17 40.01
CA ILE A 543 8.17 -0.79 39.72
C ILE A 543 6.94 0.07 39.39
N LEU A 544 5.96 -0.47 38.65
CA LEU A 544 4.75 0.25 38.25
C LEU A 544 3.88 0.73 39.43
N GLN A 545 4.06 0.20 40.64
CA GLN A 545 3.39 0.69 41.85
C GLN A 545 3.75 2.15 42.17
N ASP A 546 4.96 2.58 41.77
CA ASP A 546 5.45 3.94 41.96
C ASP A 546 4.90 4.94 40.90
N TYR A 547 4.22 4.44 39.85
CA TYR A 547 3.81 5.24 38.68
C TYR A 547 2.29 5.14 38.43
N PRO A 548 1.44 5.74 39.29
CA PRO A 548 -0.01 5.62 39.21
C PRO A 548 -0.64 6.23 37.95
N LEU A 549 0.09 7.08 37.22
CA LEU A 549 -0.35 7.67 35.96
C LEU A 549 -0.08 6.78 34.74
N VAL A 550 0.64 5.67 34.89
CA VAL A 550 0.93 4.75 33.79
C VAL A 550 -0.14 3.67 33.74
N ASN A 551 -0.80 3.55 32.59
CA ASN A 551 -1.67 2.41 32.32
C ASN A 551 -0.87 1.26 31.73
N TYR A 552 -1.18 0.04 32.16
CA TYR A 552 -0.53 -1.16 31.66
C TYR A 552 -1.51 -2.31 31.45
N HIS A 553 -1.21 -3.17 30.48
CA HIS A 553 -1.90 -4.44 30.28
C HIS A 553 -0.87 -5.50 29.87
N VAL A 554 -0.80 -6.57 30.67
CA VAL A 554 0.12 -7.69 30.54
C VAL A 554 -0.69 -8.94 30.24
N VAL A 555 -0.27 -9.76 29.27
CA VAL A 555 -0.94 -11.02 28.94
C VAL A 555 0.02 -12.07 28.36
N ASN A 556 -0.17 -13.34 28.71
CA ASN A 556 0.56 -14.46 28.10
C ASN A 556 -0.15 -14.99 26.84
N ALA A 557 0.51 -15.85 26.06
CA ALA A 557 -0.05 -16.42 24.83
C ALA A 557 -1.43 -17.08 25.07
N LYS A 558 -1.54 -17.88 26.14
CA LYS A 558 -2.77 -18.61 26.50
C LYS A 558 -3.91 -17.71 26.97
N GLY A 559 -3.65 -16.44 27.30
CA GLY A 559 -4.61 -15.53 27.90
C GLY A 559 -5.02 -15.90 29.34
N THR A 560 -4.38 -16.90 29.95
CA THR A 560 -4.70 -17.38 31.31
C THR A 560 -4.17 -16.45 32.38
N GLU A 561 -3.09 -15.73 32.08
CA GLU A 561 -2.48 -14.76 32.97
C GLU A 561 -2.63 -13.39 32.33
N THR A 562 -3.53 -12.58 32.87
CA THR A 562 -3.76 -11.21 32.42
C THR A 562 -3.84 -10.26 33.62
N ILE A 563 -3.05 -9.19 33.56
CA ILE A 563 -2.94 -8.20 34.62
C ILE A 563 -3.03 -6.82 33.98
N THR A 564 -3.93 -5.98 34.49
CA THR A 564 -4.10 -4.61 34.01
C THR A 564 -4.63 -3.71 35.12
N ASN A 565 -4.24 -2.43 35.08
CA ASN A 565 -4.79 -1.38 35.93
C ASN A 565 -5.80 -0.48 35.19
N THR A 566 -6.17 -0.81 33.94
CA THR A 566 -7.19 -0.08 33.18
C THR A 566 -8.59 -0.62 33.46
N ASP A 567 -9.60 0.23 33.25
CA ASP A 567 -10.98 -0.24 33.15
C ASP A 567 -11.10 -1.12 31.90
N ARG A 568 -11.43 -2.40 32.10
CA ARG A 568 -11.46 -3.42 31.05
C ARG A 568 -12.45 -3.12 29.92
N LEU A 569 -13.40 -2.21 30.13
CA LEU A 569 -14.44 -1.87 29.17
C LEU A 569 -14.27 -0.47 28.58
N LYS A 570 -13.24 0.30 28.99
CA LYS A 570 -13.06 1.67 28.53
C LYS A 570 -11.75 1.85 27.76
N PRO A 571 -11.80 2.32 26.51
CA PRO A 571 -10.61 2.66 25.74
C PRO A 571 -9.96 3.93 26.29
N ASN A 572 -8.63 4.00 26.20
CA ASN A 572 -7.84 5.20 26.50
C ASN A 572 -7.40 5.87 25.19
N ALA A 573 -7.80 7.12 24.95
CA ALA A 573 -7.32 7.88 23.80
C ALA A 573 -5.84 8.23 23.95
N VAL A 574 -5.04 7.90 22.93
CA VAL A 574 -3.58 8.10 22.94
C VAL A 574 -3.08 9.02 21.83
N THR A 575 -3.90 9.30 20.81
CA THR A 575 -3.59 10.31 19.78
C THR A 575 -4.85 11.10 19.46
N TRP A 576 -4.75 12.43 19.49
CA TRP A 576 -5.86 13.33 19.16
C TRP A 576 -5.38 14.63 18.51
N GLY A 577 -6.31 15.35 17.88
CA GLY A 577 -6.04 16.60 17.20
C GLY A 577 -7.18 17.60 17.39
N VAL A 578 -6.79 18.88 17.52
CA VAL A 578 -7.70 20.01 17.63
C VAL A 578 -7.48 20.90 16.41
N PHE A 579 -8.54 21.12 15.63
CA PHE A 579 -8.46 21.79 14.34
C PHE A 579 -9.39 23.01 14.29
N PRO A 580 -8.99 24.13 13.65
CA PRO A 580 -9.84 25.30 13.54
C PRO A 580 -11.19 24.98 12.88
N GLY A 581 -12.29 25.33 13.55
CA GLY A 581 -13.64 25.18 13.02
C GLY A 581 -14.16 23.74 12.95
N ALA A 582 -13.51 22.78 13.62
CA ALA A 582 -13.93 21.39 13.70
C ALA A 582 -13.93 20.86 15.14
N GLU A 583 -14.68 19.79 15.39
CA GLU A 583 -14.62 19.05 16.65
C GLU A 583 -13.28 18.32 16.82
N VAL A 584 -12.98 17.93 18.07
CA VAL A 584 -11.78 17.15 18.40
C VAL A 584 -11.85 15.79 17.72
N LYS A 585 -10.76 15.38 17.07
CA LYS A 585 -10.61 14.03 16.52
C LYS A 585 -9.66 13.22 17.37
N GLN A 586 -9.99 11.98 17.69
CA GLN A 586 -9.15 11.09 18.51
C GLN A 586 -8.96 9.72 17.82
N PRO A 587 -8.14 9.67 16.76
CA PRO A 587 -8.12 8.54 15.84
C PRO A 587 -7.40 7.28 16.33
N THR A 588 -6.76 7.34 17.50
CA THR A 588 -6.00 6.22 18.04
C THR A 588 -6.30 6.02 19.52
N VAL A 589 -6.66 4.79 19.89
CA VAL A 589 -6.95 4.37 21.26
C VAL A 589 -6.15 3.13 21.67
N VAL A 590 -6.03 2.92 22.98
CA VAL A 590 -5.62 1.66 23.60
C VAL A 590 -6.86 1.06 24.26
N ASP A 591 -7.31 -0.08 23.76
CA ASP A 591 -8.53 -0.75 24.20
C ASP A 591 -8.23 -2.17 24.74
N PRO A 592 -8.56 -2.48 26.01
CA PRO A 592 -8.24 -3.78 26.61
C PRO A 592 -8.87 -4.99 25.90
N ILE A 593 -10.08 -4.86 25.35
CA ILE A 593 -10.75 -5.97 24.64
C ILE A 593 -10.09 -6.21 23.28
N SER A 594 -9.81 -5.14 22.54
CA SER A 594 -9.07 -5.21 21.29
C SER A 594 -7.67 -5.79 21.51
N PHE A 595 -7.01 -5.49 22.63
CA PHE A 595 -5.71 -6.05 22.98
C PHE A 595 -5.77 -7.58 23.15
N MET A 596 -6.85 -8.09 23.77
CA MET A 596 -7.07 -9.54 23.89
C MET A 596 -7.31 -10.22 22.53
N SER A 597 -7.84 -9.49 21.55
CA SER A 597 -7.98 -10.00 20.18
C SER A 597 -6.69 -9.89 19.37
N TRP A 598 -5.87 -8.87 19.67
CA TRP A 598 -4.56 -8.64 19.05
C TRP A 598 -3.52 -9.65 19.53
N LYS A 599 -3.51 -10.01 20.81
CA LYS A 599 -2.51 -10.95 21.36
C LYS A 599 -2.43 -12.26 20.57
N ASP A 600 -3.56 -12.73 20.05
CA ASP A 600 -3.61 -14.00 19.31
C ASP A 600 -2.83 -13.90 17.99
N GLU A 601 -2.96 -12.76 17.29
CA GLU A 601 -2.14 -12.48 16.11
C GLU A 601 -0.68 -12.21 16.50
N ALA A 602 -0.46 -11.37 17.53
CA ALA A 602 0.89 -11.00 17.97
C ALA A 602 1.73 -12.22 18.36
N PHE A 603 1.16 -13.17 19.12
CA PHE A 603 1.81 -14.43 19.45
C PHE A 603 1.85 -15.39 18.25
N GLY A 604 0.78 -15.46 17.45
CA GLY A 604 0.74 -16.28 16.24
C GLY A 604 1.87 -15.98 15.26
N LEU A 605 2.28 -14.71 15.13
CA LEU A 605 3.37 -14.30 14.26
C LEU A 605 4.74 -14.90 14.64
N TRP A 606 4.99 -15.22 15.91
CA TRP A 606 6.18 -15.99 16.30
C TRP A 606 6.20 -17.36 15.62
N LEU A 607 5.06 -18.04 15.60
CA LEU A 607 4.94 -19.40 15.09
C LEU A 607 4.82 -19.43 13.56
N GLU A 608 3.94 -18.63 12.99
CA GLU A 608 3.58 -18.71 11.58
C GLU A 608 4.59 -18.00 10.66
N SER A 609 5.26 -16.95 11.15
CA SER A 609 6.24 -16.18 10.36
C SER A 609 7.68 -16.56 10.66
N TRP A 610 8.08 -16.61 11.94
CA TRP A 610 9.49 -16.79 12.30
C TRP A 610 9.88 -18.26 12.45
N ARG A 611 9.12 -19.03 13.25
CA ARG A 611 9.43 -20.44 13.54
C ARG A 611 9.41 -21.32 12.28
N THR A 612 8.50 -21.05 11.33
CA THR A 612 8.36 -21.78 10.06
C THR A 612 9.58 -21.66 9.14
N LEU A 613 10.50 -20.71 9.40
CA LEU A 613 11.77 -20.62 8.68
C LEU A 613 12.76 -21.73 9.05
N TYR A 614 12.53 -22.42 10.18
CA TYR A 614 13.44 -23.42 10.72
C TYR A 614 12.84 -24.81 10.68
N LYS A 615 13.68 -25.82 10.47
CA LYS A 615 13.28 -27.22 10.51
C LYS A 615 12.70 -27.56 11.88
N GLU A 616 11.56 -28.25 11.89
CA GLU A 616 10.93 -28.74 13.12
C GLU A 616 11.91 -29.57 13.96
N GLY A 617 11.95 -29.28 15.26
CA GLY A 617 12.87 -29.91 16.20
C GLY A 617 14.32 -29.38 16.20
N SER A 618 14.67 -28.42 15.35
CA SER A 618 15.99 -27.77 15.40
C SER A 618 16.16 -26.88 16.66
N PRO A 619 17.40 -26.53 17.06
CA PRO A 619 17.62 -25.56 18.14
C PRO A 619 16.90 -24.22 17.90
N SER A 620 17.00 -23.66 16.69
CA SER A 620 16.31 -22.42 16.30
C SER A 620 14.80 -22.50 16.49
N TRP A 621 14.21 -23.63 16.09
CA TRP A 621 12.79 -23.88 16.26
C TRP A 621 12.38 -23.84 17.75
N HIS A 622 13.17 -24.47 18.63
CA HIS A 622 12.89 -24.52 20.06
C HIS A 622 13.05 -23.16 20.74
N VAL A 623 14.01 -22.33 20.33
CA VAL A 623 14.17 -20.98 20.91
C VAL A 623 12.95 -20.11 20.61
N ILE A 624 12.47 -20.11 19.36
CA ILE A 624 11.27 -19.33 18.99
C ILE A 624 10.03 -19.88 19.71
N GLN A 625 9.89 -21.21 19.80
CA GLN A 625 8.82 -21.86 20.55
C GLN A 625 8.85 -21.46 22.04
N PHE A 626 10.04 -21.46 22.65
CA PHE A 626 10.22 -21.08 24.05
C PHE A 626 9.77 -19.64 24.31
N ILE A 627 10.14 -18.69 23.44
CA ILE A 627 9.70 -17.29 23.57
C ILE A 627 8.17 -17.22 23.50
N HIS A 628 7.56 -17.84 22.49
CA HIS A 628 6.10 -17.88 22.35
C HIS A 628 5.40 -18.43 23.62
N ASP A 629 5.91 -19.53 24.18
CA ASP A 629 5.24 -20.24 25.27
C ASP A 629 5.41 -19.58 26.65
N THR A 630 6.49 -18.81 26.84
CA THR A 630 6.89 -18.30 28.17
C THR A 630 6.83 -16.79 28.32
N TYR A 631 6.88 -16.02 27.22
CA TYR A 631 6.91 -14.57 27.28
C TYR A 631 5.51 -14.00 27.46
N PHE A 632 5.48 -12.76 27.93
CA PHE A 632 4.28 -11.95 28.02
C PHE A 632 4.33 -10.84 26.97
N LEU A 633 3.17 -10.52 26.42
CA LEU A 633 2.94 -9.28 25.68
C LEU A 633 2.50 -8.20 26.66
N VAL A 634 3.13 -7.04 26.59
CA VAL A 634 2.91 -5.91 27.50
C VAL A 634 2.67 -4.65 26.68
N ASN A 635 1.62 -3.89 27.00
CA ASN A 635 1.51 -2.49 26.57
C ASN A 635 1.50 -1.52 27.75
N LEU A 636 2.16 -0.37 27.59
CA LEU A 636 2.27 0.71 28.56
C LEU A 636 1.85 2.04 27.93
N VAL A 637 1.10 2.87 28.66
CA VAL A 637 0.71 4.23 28.27
C VAL A 637 1.05 5.19 29.40
N ASP A 638 1.84 6.22 29.09
CA ASP A 638 2.05 7.36 29.99
C ASP A 638 0.94 8.41 29.78
N ASN A 639 0.08 8.61 30.78
CA ASN A 639 -1.01 9.58 30.65
C ASN A 639 -0.56 11.04 30.78
N ASP A 640 0.63 11.32 31.32
CA ASP A 640 1.16 12.68 31.45
C ASP A 640 1.90 13.10 30.17
N TYR A 641 1.14 13.29 29.09
CA TYR A 641 1.68 13.68 27.78
C TYR A 641 2.39 15.06 27.77
N VAL A 642 2.14 15.88 28.79
CA VAL A 642 2.70 17.23 28.94
C VAL A 642 4.14 17.18 29.44
N LYS A 643 4.44 16.25 30.36
CA LYS A 643 5.79 16.02 30.87
C LYS A 643 6.59 15.11 29.93
N GLY A 644 7.86 14.88 30.26
CA GLY A 644 8.70 13.92 29.55
C GLY A 644 8.19 12.49 29.69
N ASN A 645 8.61 11.62 28.79
CA ASN A 645 8.23 10.21 28.74
C ASN A 645 8.92 9.39 29.85
N VAL A 646 8.15 8.95 30.86
CA VAL A 646 8.68 8.14 31.99
C VAL A 646 8.82 6.65 31.67
N LEU A 647 8.29 6.17 30.53
CA LEU A 647 8.27 4.75 30.21
C LEU A 647 9.69 4.16 30.11
N PHE A 648 10.63 4.91 29.56
CA PHE A 648 12.02 4.46 29.45
C PHE A 648 12.71 4.34 30.81
N GLU A 649 12.42 5.27 31.74
CA GLU A 649 12.93 5.20 33.12
C GLU A 649 12.39 3.96 33.86
N ILE A 650 11.10 3.68 33.70
CA ILE A 650 10.45 2.50 34.29
C ILE A 650 11.14 1.22 33.82
N ILE A 651 11.45 1.12 32.53
CA ILE A 651 12.11 -0.04 31.95
C ILE A 651 13.56 -0.16 32.41
N GLU A 652 14.30 0.95 32.49
CA GLU A 652 15.65 0.94 33.04
C GLU A 652 15.66 0.45 34.51
N ARG A 653 14.78 0.98 35.36
CA ARG A 653 14.62 0.51 36.75
C ARG A 653 14.22 -0.96 36.85
N MET A 654 13.34 -1.43 35.97
CA MET A 654 12.98 -2.86 35.88
C MET A 654 14.22 -3.70 35.57
N LEU A 655 14.99 -3.33 34.56
CA LEU A 655 16.17 -4.09 34.13
C LEU A 655 17.30 -4.05 35.17
N GLU A 656 17.49 -2.93 35.88
CA GLU A 656 18.41 -2.82 37.01
C GLU A 656 18.02 -3.76 38.16
N ARG A 657 16.73 -3.83 38.49
CA ARG A 657 16.22 -4.75 39.52
C ARG A 657 16.45 -6.21 39.15
N CYS A 658 16.18 -6.58 37.91
CA CYS A 658 16.45 -7.93 37.39
C CYS A 658 17.96 -8.24 37.39
N GLY A 659 18.80 -7.26 37.02
CA GLY A 659 20.27 -7.38 37.07
C GLY A 659 20.81 -7.59 38.48
N ASN A 660 20.32 -6.83 39.45
CA ASN A 660 20.71 -6.94 40.86
C ASN A 660 20.22 -8.24 41.50
N SER A 661 19.07 -8.76 41.08
CA SER A 661 18.55 -10.06 41.54
C SER A 661 19.44 -11.24 41.09
N LYS A 662 20.20 -11.09 39.99
CA LYS A 662 21.23 -12.07 39.58
C LYS A 662 22.54 -11.91 40.36
N GLY A 663 22.79 -10.76 40.99
CA GLY A 663 23.98 -10.48 41.80
C GLY A 663 23.91 -10.94 43.26
N ASP A 664 22.71 -11.14 43.80
CA ASP A 664 22.49 -11.62 45.17
C ASP A 664 22.41 -13.15 45.29
N CYS A 665 22.37 -13.88 44.16
CA CYS A 665 22.59 -15.32 44.13
C CYS A 665 24.10 -15.63 44.12
N ARG A 666 24.76 -15.44 45.26
CA ARG A 666 26.07 -16.07 45.49
C ARG A 666 25.88 -17.59 45.56
N VAL A 667 26.56 -18.28 44.65
CA VAL A 667 26.94 -19.71 44.64
C VAL A 667 26.60 -20.44 45.96
N GLY A 668 25.47 -21.14 45.97
CA GLY A 668 25.01 -21.89 47.14
C GLY A 668 23.71 -22.67 46.93
N ASP A 669 22.67 -22.07 46.33
CA ASP A 669 21.31 -22.64 46.40
C ASP A 669 20.56 -22.71 45.04
N ILE A 670 21.26 -22.98 43.94
CA ILE A 670 20.62 -23.35 42.66
C ILE A 670 21.41 -24.51 42.01
N GLU A 671 21.38 -25.69 42.64
CA GLU A 671 21.86 -26.93 41.99
C GLU A 671 20.75 -27.89 41.55
N ASP A 672 19.45 -27.59 41.72
CA ASP A 672 18.41 -28.60 41.45
C ASP A 672 17.30 -28.29 40.41
N GLU A 673 17.31 -27.15 39.69
CA GLU A 673 16.33 -26.94 38.59
C GLU A 673 16.90 -26.45 37.25
N CYS A 674 18.23 -26.45 37.08
CA CYS A 674 18.87 -26.09 35.81
C CYS A 674 19.69 -27.25 35.23
N ILE A 675 19.05 -28.41 35.01
CA ILE A 675 19.61 -29.48 34.15
C ILE A 675 18.57 -29.87 33.10
N ALA A 676 18.45 -29.05 32.06
CA ALA A 676 17.86 -29.45 30.79
C ALA A 676 18.61 -28.81 29.60
N THR A 677 19.95 -28.76 29.69
CA THR A 677 20.83 -28.50 28.55
C THR A 677 21.74 -29.73 28.37
N LYS A 678 21.15 -30.86 27.97
CA LYS A 678 21.95 -31.97 27.41
C LYS A 678 22.40 -31.56 26.03
N ARG A 679 23.66 -31.10 25.96
CA ARG A 679 24.50 -31.20 24.76
C ARG A 679 24.32 -32.60 24.17
N LEU A 680 23.76 -32.68 22.97
CA LEU A 680 23.79 -33.88 22.13
C LEU A 680 25.25 -34.16 21.75
N LYS A 681 25.91 -35.02 22.53
CA LYS A 681 27.06 -35.79 22.05
C LYS A 681 26.49 -37.06 21.41
N VAL A 682 26.62 -37.15 20.10
CA VAL A 682 26.46 -38.40 19.34
C VAL A 682 27.55 -39.35 19.84
N SER A 683 27.16 -40.46 20.46
CA SER A 683 28.06 -41.57 20.77
C SER A 683 28.04 -42.57 19.62
N GLU A 684 29.20 -42.75 18.99
CA GLU A 684 29.52 -43.87 18.10
C GLU A 684 29.51 -45.18 18.90
N GLU A 685 28.35 -45.82 19.06
CA GLU A 685 28.31 -47.18 19.64
C GLU A 685 27.00 -47.93 19.30
N GLU A 686 26.54 -47.87 18.04
CA GLU A 686 25.53 -48.82 17.52
C GLU A 686 25.86 -49.24 16.07
N MET A 687 27.12 -49.64 15.86
CA MET A 687 27.56 -50.26 14.60
C MET A 687 28.37 -51.52 14.87
N SER A 688 27.79 -52.44 15.63
CA SER A 688 28.19 -53.85 15.64
C SER A 688 27.10 -54.65 16.32
N LEU A 689 26.24 -55.30 15.55
CA LEU A 689 25.58 -56.59 15.83
C LEU A 689 24.48 -56.84 14.78
N SER A 690 24.92 -57.15 13.56
CA SER A 690 24.15 -57.96 12.62
C SER A 690 25.12 -58.61 11.62
N ASN A 691 25.84 -59.62 12.09
CA ASN A 691 26.43 -60.67 11.27
C ASN A 691 26.16 -61.97 12.03
N ASP A 692 25.04 -62.60 11.69
CA ASP A 692 24.87 -64.05 11.45
C ASP A 692 23.39 -64.35 11.14
#